data_AF-A0A7Y5WE49-F1
#
_entry.id   AF-A0A7Y5WE49-F1
#
_cell.length_a   1.000
_cell.length_b   1.000
_cell.length_c   1.000
_cell.angle_alpha   90.00
_cell.angle_beta   90.00
_cell.angle_gamma   90.00
#
_symmetry.space_group_name_H-M   'P 1'
#
loop_
_entity.id
_entity.type
_entity.pdbx_description
1 polymer ?
#
loop_
_entity_poly.entity_id
_entity_poly.type
_entity_poly.pdbx_seq_one_letter_code
_entity_poly.pdbx_strand_id
1 'polypeptide(L)'
;MTRNATTPGVLADLRALEGRELVGDWLQVDPEREGQFFRGAYLDLTYGEGLGPEYPEGLVEGFHLLALLDYLSAAILGRFHGFNYGLDRVRFVSPVTVHDRVRLRLHVDTVAPRGEGFLVTYDCTLEVEGQFATPDVRTERRPDGSLRMWSADPLRDHPLSVLHAFREHARRDPERLLVAERDGDGGWRGLGYGEADRRALALGQALLDLGLGPDRPLVVLSGGSVDHLVVQLAAQVAGVPVAPVSVAYSLMSKDHARLREIAALVEPGAVYAEDGDVFAAALDAFPAAARLRSRGGTSGLRLDDLAATAPGAAVHAAYDGLGRDSVAKLLFTSGSTGSPKGVLTTHGMLSANQQMIRQAWPFLADEPPVVVDWLPWSRTFGGNHNLNLVLVNGGTLYVDAGRPAPGMVAQTLANLADVPPTVYFNVPAGYAQLLPALEGDADLARSFFSRLRLVFNAGAALPGTLRERLLRLGERTTGRRVPVTGSWGMTETAPAATTAHFEFTDPRSIGVPMAGADLLLVPDEAGDAYELRVRGPMVTPGYHRRPALTAASFDDEGYYRTGDAVQVAAPADPNLGLLFRGRLAEDFKLSTGTFVHVGAVRTALLSAVAVLADAVVTGQDRDEVCALAWLNPAEAARLLGREPTGAGEVWTDPELAVHVAERLRDHGAAVGSAARVARVLLMTAPPGLDAGEVTDKGYVNQRRVLANRAHLVDRLYADPPGDGVVVAAPLERGA
;
A
#
# COMPACT_ATOMS: atom_id res chain seq x y z
N MET A 1 0.77 4.64 -46.49
CA MET A 1 -0.32 5.58 -46.79
C MET A 1 -1.56 4.80 -47.26
N THR A 2 -2.47 4.53 -46.33
CA THR A 2 -3.82 4.04 -46.57
C THR A 2 -4.75 4.94 -45.77
N ARG A 3 -5.73 5.54 -46.45
CA ARG A 3 -6.71 6.47 -45.87
C ARG A 3 -7.64 5.69 -44.94
N ASN A 4 -7.64 6.02 -43.66
CA ASN A 4 -8.82 5.86 -42.81
C ASN A 4 -9.42 7.24 -42.57
N ALA A 5 -10.52 7.50 -43.25
CA ALA A 5 -11.36 8.65 -43.05
C ALA A 5 -12.37 8.30 -41.95
N THR A 6 -12.27 8.93 -40.78
CA THR A 6 -13.39 9.16 -39.84
C THR A 6 -13.01 10.22 -38.80
N THR A 7 -12.75 11.45 -39.25
CA THR A 7 -13.15 12.68 -38.53
C THR A 7 -13.28 13.82 -39.55
N PRO A 8 -14.49 14.30 -39.88
CA PRO A 8 -14.68 15.46 -40.76
C PRO A 8 -14.47 16.79 -40.02
N GLY A 9 -13.61 17.67 -40.59
CA GLY A 9 -13.58 19.14 -40.40
C GLY A 9 -12.97 19.63 -39.09
N VAL A 10 -11.67 19.98 -39.03
CA VAL A 10 -11.17 21.33 -39.38
C VAL A 10 -12.13 22.43 -38.92
N LEU A 11 -11.76 23.12 -37.84
CA LEU A 11 -12.42 24.33 -37.36
C LEU A 11 -12.62 25.29 -38.54
N ALA A 12 -13.87 25.52 -38.94
CA ALA A 12 -14.24 26.31 -40.12
C ALA A 12 -13.88 27.80 -39.99
N ASP A 13 -13.42 28.25 -38.81
CA ASP A 13 -12.91 29.60 -38.59
C ASP A 13 -11.71 29.58 -37.64
N LEU A 14 -10.50 29.61 -38.21
CA LEU A 14 -9.25 29.70 -37.44
C LEU A 14 -9.22 30.98 -36.58
N ARG A 15 -9.89 32.07 -37.00
CA ARG A 15 -9.92 33.31 -36.21
C ARG A 15 -10.66 33.15 -34.90
N ALA A 16 -11.64 32.24 -34.84
CA ALA A 16 -12.38 31.96 -33.62
C ALA A 16 -11.52 31.30 -32.52
N LEU A 17 -10.29 30.87 -32.84
CA LEU A 17 -9.36 30.24 -31.91
C LEU A 17 -8.47 31.25 -31.17
N GLU A 18 -8.35 32.48 -31.66
CA GLU A 18 -7.52 33.50 -31.02
C GLU A 18 -7.92 33.69 -29.54
N GLY A 19 -6.95 33.59 -28.64
CA GLY A 19 -7.11 33.65 -27.19
C GLY A 19 -7.64 32.37 -26.52
N ARG A 20 -7.82 31.25 -27.25
CA ARG A 20 -8.32 29.99 -26.66
C ARG A 20 -7.19 29.04 -26.27
N GLU A 21 -7.43 28.31 -25.19
CA GLU A 21 -6.68 27.10 -24.85
C GLU A 21 -7.34 25.86 -25.45
N LEU A 22 -6.55 24.99 -26.08
CA LEU A 22 -6.98 23.72 -26.66
C LEU A 22 -6.08 22.61 -26.12
N VAL A 23 -6.67 21.44 -25.86
CA VAL A 23 -5.98 20.28 -25.30
C VAL A 23 -6.23 19.09 -26.22
N GLY A 24 -5.14 18.44 -26.66
CA GLY A 24 -5.20 17.23 -27.47
C GLY A 24 -5.39 15.96 -26.64
N ASP A 25 -5.67 14.87 -27.34
CA ASP A 25 -5.74 13.54 -26.75
C ASP A 25 -4.35 13.02 -26.35
N TRP A 26 -4.33 12.09 -25.39
CA TRP A 26 -3.13 11.38 -24.99
C TRP A 26 -2.66 10.40 -26.07
N LEU A 27 -1.39 10.52 -26.46
CA LEU A 27 -0.70 9.67 -27.41
C LEU A 27 0.36 8.83 -26.70
N GLN A 28 0.28 7.51 -26.79
CA GLN A 28 1.37 6.61 -26.42
C GLN A 28 2.54 6.80 -27.39
N VAL A 29 3.72 7.15 -26.87
CA VAL A 29 4.97 7.00 -27.60
C VAL A 29 5.31 5.51 -27.59
N ASP A 30 5.65 4.95 -28.75
CA ASP A 30 6.07 3.55 -28.91
C ASP A 30 7.21 3.49 -29.97
N PRO A 31 7.99 2.40 -30.03
CA PRO A 31 9.12 2.30 -30.97
C PRO A 31 8.73 2.44 -32.45
N GLU A 32 7.52 2.01 -32.83
CA GLU A 32 7.03 2.14 -34.21
C GLU A 32 6.80 3.62 -34.57
N ARG A 33 6.16 4.36 -33.67
CA ARG A 33 5.87 5.80 -33.81
C ARG A 33 7.12 6.65 -33.70
N GLU A 34 8.03 6.31 -32.78
CA GLU A 34 9.36 6.94 -32.71
C GLU A 34 10.06 6.87 -34.08
N GLY A 35 10.09 5.68 -34.70
CA GLY A 35 10.63 5.48 -36.04
C GLY A 35 9.86 6.20 -37.17
N GLN A 36 8.60 6.61 -36.94
CA GLN A 36 7.84 7.47 -37.86
C GLN A 36 8.21 8.94 -37.69
N PHE A 37 8.41 9.41 -36.45
CA PHE A 37 8.87 10.78 -36.17
C PHE A 37 10.31 11.01 -36.66
N PHE A 38 11.16 9.98 -36.58
CA PHE A 38 12.50 9.97 -37.20
C PHE A 38 12.44 10.32 -38.70
N ARG A 39 11.46 9.76 -39.45
CA ARG A 39 11.29 10.03 -40.89
C ARG A 39 10.64 11.38 -41.19
N GLY A 40 9.94 11.98 -40.23
CA GLY A 40 9.25 13.26 -40.39
C GLY A 40 10.18 14.48 -40.21
N ALA A 41 11.23 14.36 -39.38
CA ALA A 41 12.15 15.45 -39.08
C ALA A 41 13.15 15.79 -40.21
N TYR A 42 13.37 14.89 -41.17
CA TYR A 42 14.38 15.03 -42.22
C TYR A 42 13.77 15.16 -43.62
N LEU A 43 13.33 16.37 -43.97
CA LEU A 43 13.13 16.79 -45.36
C LEU A 43 14.35 17.50 -45.98
N ASP A 44 15.49 17.52 -45.27
CA ASP A 44 16.79 17.89 -45.84
C ASP A 44 17.73 16.67 -45.86
N LEU A 45 17.90 16.07 -47.03
CA LEU A 45 18.76 14.91 -47.32
C LEU A 45 20.28 15.23 -47.26
N THR A 46 20.70 16.18 -46.43
CA THR A 46 22.07 16.74 -46.46
C THR A 46 22.87 16.62 -45.15
N TYR A 47 22.40 15.84 -44.18
CA TYR A 47 23.24 15.44 -43.05
C TYR A 47 23.60 13.96 -43.18
N GLY A 48 24.88 13.73 -43.48
CA GLY A 48 25.43 12.40 -43.73
C GLY A 48 25.46 11.50 -42.50
N GLU A 49 25.71 10.22 -42.77
CA GLU A 49 26.01 9.19 -41.77
C GLU A 49 27.06 9.70 -40.76
N GLY A 50 26.71 9.73 -39.47
CA GLY A 50 27.68 9.73 -38.38
C GLY A 50 27.89 11.03 -37.57
N LEU A 51 26.83 11.68 -37.07
CA LEU A 51 26.99 12.74 -36.05
C LEU A 51 25.95 12.66 -34.92
N GLY A 52 26.35 12.11 -33.77
CA GLY A 52 25.68 12.26 -32.46
C GLY A 52 26.26 11.29 -31.42
N PRO A 53 26.49 11.69 -30.14
CA PRO A 53 26.95 10.78 -29.09
C PRO A 53 25.92 9.66 -28.89
N GLU A 54 26.37 8.46 -28.50
CA GLU A 54 25.49 7.34 -28.15
C GLU A 54 24.49 7.78 -27.07
N TYR A 55 23.25 8.09 -27.46
CA TYR A 55 22.16 8.32 -26.53
C TYR A 55 21.78 7.00 -25.85
N PRO A 56 21.29 7.02 -24.60
CA PRO A 56 20.75 5.83 -23.95
C PRO A 56 19.62 5.21 -24.77
N GLU A 57 19.59 3.88 -24.85
CA GLU A 57 18.54 3.12 -25.54
C GLU A 57 17.15 3.50 -24.99
N GLY A 58 16.23 3.94 -25.87
CA GLY A 58 14.84 4.31 -25.53
C GLY A 58 14.56 5.79 -25.23
N LEU A 59 15.57 6.66 -25.34
CA LEU A 59 15.40 8.12 -25.24
C LEU A 59 14.95 8.73 -26.58
N VAL A 60 13.87 9.52 -26.58
CA VAL A 60 13.45 10.26 -27.77
C VAL A 60 14.31 11.52 -27.94
N GLU A 61 15.11 11.59 -29.00
CA GLU A 61 15.98 12.76 -29.28
C GLU A 61 15.20 14.09 -29.40
N GLY A 62 15.82 15.20 -28.99
CA GLY A 62 15.17 16.53 -28.97
C GLY A 62 14.58 17.01 -30.30
N PHE A 63 15.10 16.52 -31.43
CA PHE A 63 14.55 16.80 -32.77
C PHE A 63 13.33 15.93 -33.11
N HIS A 64 13.22 14.72 -32.57
CA HIS A 64 12.02 13.88 -32.71
C HIS A 64 10.84 14.44 -31.92
N LEU A 65 11.12 15.12 -30.81
CA LEU A 65 10.10 15.85 -30.04
C LEU A 65 9.45 16.98 -30.86
N LEU A 66 10.20 17.67 -31.73
CA LEU A 66 9.62 18.69 -32.62
C LEU A 66 8.67 18.07 -33.68
N ALA A 67 9.03 16.93 -34.27
CA ALA A 67 8.15 16.21 -35.20
C ALA A 67 6.90 15.64 -34.50
N LEU A 68 7.03 15.21 -33.24
CA LEU A 68 5.91 14.82 -32.39
C LEU A 68 5.01 16.02 -32.06
N LEU A 69 5.58 17.19 -31.78
CA LEU A 69 4.84 18.44 -31.61
C LEU A 69 4.08 18.84 -32.87
N ASP A 70 4.69 18.73 -34.06
CA ASP A 70 4.02 18.96 -35.35
C ASP A 70 2.81 18.03 -35.51
N TYR A 71 3.00 16.74 -35.24
CA TYR A 71 1.95 15.72 -35.35
C TYR A 71 0.77 15.99 -34.41
N LEU A 72 1.04 16.28 -33.14
CA LEU A 72 0.02 16.57 -32.14
C LEU A 72 -0.68 17.91 -32.40
N SER A 73 0.07 18.93 -32.84
CA SER A 73 -0.49 20.22 -33.25
C SER A 73 -1.45 20.06 -34.42
N ALA A 74 -1.08 19.24 -35.41
CA ALA A 74 -1.92 18.97 -36.57
C ALA A 74 -3.22 18.22 -36.22
N ALA A 75 -3.20 17.39 -35.17
CA ALA A 75 -4.40 16.72 -34.67
C ALA A 75 -5.40 17.70 -34.03
N ILE A 76 -4.91 18.75 -33.37
CA ILE A 76 -5.74 19.74 -32.67
C ILE A 76 -6.22 20.85 -33.62
N LEU A 77 -5.29 21.42 -34.40
CA LEU A 77 -5.53 22.62 -35.19
C LEU A 77 -5.93 22.30 -36.65
N GLY A 78 -5.73 21.05 -37.12
CA GLY A 78 -5.89 20.64 -38.51
C GLY A 78 -4.57 20.59 -39.30
N ARG A 79 -4.61 20.26 -40.60
CA ARG A 79 -3.39 20.17 -41.42
C ARG A 79 -2.90 21.56 -41.85
N PHE A 80 -1.66 21.91 -41.53
CA PHE A 80 -0.98 23.15 -41.97
C PHE A 80 0.24 22.85 -42.85
N HIS A 81 0.68 23.85 -43.60
CA HIS A 81 1.87 23.79 -44.44
C HIS A 81 2.95 24.72 -43.87
N GLY A 82 3.64 24.27 -42.82
CA GLY A 82 4.84 24.91 -42.27
C GLY A 82 4.74 25.23 -40.78
N PHE A 83 5.65 24.65 -39.99
CA PHE A 83 5.91 25.01 -38.61
C PHE A 83 7.22 25.79 -38.53
N ASN A 84 7.28 26.81 -37.67
CA ASN A 84 8.52 27.51 -37.38
C ASN A 84 8.68 27.63 -35.86
N TYR A 85 9.74 27.00 -35.36
CA TYR A 85 10.12 27.01 -33.96
C TYR A 85 11.20 28.08 -33.78
N GLY A 86 10.94 29.10 -32.96
CA GLY A 86 12.03 29.91 -32.44
C GLY A 86 12.89 29.01 -31.54
N LEU A 87 14.05 28.55 -32.01
CA LEU A 87 14.92 27.64 -31.26
C LEU A 87 15.40 28.25 -29.92
N ASP A 88 15.38 29.58 -29.80
CA ASP A 88 15.61 30.35 -28.59
C ASP A 88 14.43 30.31 -27.58
N ARG A 89 13.28 29.77 -27.99
CA ARG A 89 12.02 29.76 -27.22
C ARG A 89 11.53 28.37 -26.82
N VAL A 90 12.17 27.29 -27.28
CA VAL A 90 11.83 25.92 -26.88
C VAL A 90 12.71 25.50 -25.70
N ARG A 91 12.08 25.01 -24.62
CA ARG A 91 12.77 24.48 -23.43
C ARG A 91 12.33 23.06 -23.15
N PHE A 92 13.26 22.11 -23.22
CA PHE A 92 13.04 20.75 -22.75
C PHE A 92 13.33 20.69 -21.25
N VAL A 93 12.28 20.53 -20.45
CA VAL A 93 12.38 20.50 -18.98
C VAL A 93 12.34 19.10 -18.40
N SER A 94 12.00 18.09 -19.21
CA SER A 94 11.98 16.68 -18.85
C SER A 94 12.18 15.80 -20.09
N PRO A 95 12.86 14.64 -19.98
CA PRO A 95 12.96 13.69 -21.07
C PRO A 95 11.60 13.03 -21.35
N VAL A 96 11.39 12.63 -22.60
CA VAL A 96 10.28 11.76 -23.02
C VAL A 96 10.88 10.46 -23.52
N THR A 97 10.28 9.35 -23.13
CA THR A 97 10.71 7.99 -23.46
C THR A 97 9.68 7.30 -24.35
N VAL A 98 10.09 6.23 -25.04
CA VAL A 98 9.22 5.39 -25.91
C VAL A 98 8.11 4.62 -25.18
N HIS A 99 7.85 4.96 -23.92
CA HIS A 99 6.81 4.39 -23.08
C HIS A 99 5.91 5.45 -22.45
N ASP A 100 6.21 6.73 -22.64
CA ASP A 100 5.41 7.81 -22.09
C ASP A 100 4.13 8.01 -22.91
N ARG A 101 3.06 8.38 -22.20
CA ARG A 101 1.89 8.98 -22.84
C ARG A 101 2.07 10.48 -22.79
N VAL A 102 1.91 11.13 -23.94
CA VAL A 102 2.06 12.57 -24.05
C VAL A 102 0.81 13.20 -24.65
N ARG A 103 0.50 14.43 -24.27
CA ARG A 103 -0.50 15.24 -24.98
C ARG A 103 -0.02 16.66 -25.13
N LEU A 104 -0.56 17.35 -26.12
CA LEU A 104 -0.25 18.73 -26.36
C LEU A 104 -1.35 19.63 -25.78
N ARG A 105 -0.96 20.59 -24.94
CA ARG A 105 -1.79 21.75 -24.61
C ARG A 105 -1.27 22.94 -25.38
N LEU A 106 -2.16 23.71 -26.00
CA LEU A 106 -1.80 24.88 -26.77
C LEU A 106 -2.71 26.06 -26.46
N HIS A 107 -2.10 27.24 -26.34
CA HIS A 107 -2.79 28.52 -26.21
C HIS A 107 -2.54 29.32 -27.49
N VAL A 108 -3.60 29.63 -28.23
CA VAL A 108 -3.48 30.36 -29.50
C VAL A 108 -3.41 31.86 -29.21
N ASP A 109 -2.23 32.46 -29.42
CA ASP A 109 -2.00 33.87 -29.12
C ASP A 109 -2.61 34.78 -30.18
N THR A 110 -2.27 34.56 -31.45
CA THR A 110 -2.73 35.41 -32.55
C THR A 110 -3.04 34.62 -33.81
N VAL A 111 -4.05 35.06 -34.56
CA VAL A 111 -4.41 34.50 -35.88
C VAL A 111 -4.49 35.62 -36.90
N ALA A 112 -3.39 35.88 -37.60
CA ALA A 112 -3.27 36.98 -38.55
C ALA A 112 -3.37 36.50 -40.01
N PRO A 113 -4.08 37.19 -40.91
CA PRO A 113 -4.06 36.89 -42.35
C PRO A 113 -2.64 36.99 -42.92
N ARG A 114 -2.24 36.03 -43.76
CA ARG A 114 -0.93 36.02 -44.44
C ARG A 114 -1.05 35.37 -45.81
N GLY A 115 -1.03 36.18 -46.87
CA GLY A 115 -1.25 35.70 -48.24
C GLY A 115 -2.65 35.11 -48.42
N GLU A 116 -2.74 33.92 -49.02
CA GLU A 116 -4.00 33.16 -49.17
C GLU A 116 -4.39 32.36 -47.90
N GLY A 117 -3.62 32.46 -46.81
CA GLY A 117 -3.85 31.72 -45.56
C GLY A 117 -3.72 32.56 -44.30
N PHE A 118 -3.40 31.90 -43.19
CA PHE A 118 -3.24 32.51 -41.86
C PHE A 118 -1.87 32.19 -41.26
N LEU A 119 -1.31 33.14 -40.53
CA LEU A 119 -0.25 32.92 -39.56
C LEU A 119 -0.89 32.74 -38.18
N VAL A 120 -0.72 31.56 -37.60
CA VAL A 120 -1.17 31.25 -36.24
C VAL A 120 0.06 31.23 -35.35
N THR A 121 0.08 32.06 -34.31
CA THR A 121 1.09 31.97 -33.23
C THR A 121 0.42 31.34 -32.01
N TYR A 122 1.13 30.41 -31.37
CA TYR A 122 0.63 29.74 -30.18
C TYR A 122 1.79 29.34 -29.28
N ASP A 123 1.55 29.38 -27.97
CA ASP A 123 2.36 28.70 -26.98
C ASP A 123 1.88 27.26 -26.85
N CYS A 124 2.81 26.32 -26.67
CA CYS A 124 2.45 24.93 -26.43
C CYS A 124 3.28 24.29 -25.32
N THR A 125 2.66 23.34 -24.62
CA THR A 125 3.29 22.49 -23.61
C THR A 125 3.00 21.04 -23.96
N LEU A 126 4.07 20.26 -24.16
CA LEU A 126 3.96 18.81 -24.23
C LEU A 126 3.90 18.27 -22.81
N GLU A 127 2.73 17.81 -22.39
CA GLU A 127 2.54 17.18 -21.10
C GLU A 127 2.91 15.71 -21.22
N VAL A 128 3.75 15.22 -20.31
CA VAL A 128 3.92 13.78 -20.06
C VAL A 128 2.90 13.38 -19.03
N GLU A 129 2.17 12.30 -19.28
CA GLU A 129 1.16 11.79 -18.36
C GLU A 129 1.85 11.39 -17.05
N GLY A 130 1.61 12.18 -16.01
CA GLY A 130 2.06 11.84 -14.67
C GLY A 130 1.39 10.54 -14.22
N GLN A 131 2.19 9.57 -13.81
CA GLN A 131 1.66 8.35 -13.18
C GLN A 131 0.86 8.68 -11.89
N PHE A 132 1.18 9.81 -11.25
CA PHE A 132 0.52 10.28 -10.04
C PHE A 132 -0.11 11.64 -10.28
N ALA A 133 -1.17 11.94 -9.51
CA ALA A 133 -1.63 13.32 -9.40
C ALA A 133 -0.56 14.20 -8.72
N THR A 134 -0.58 15.50 -9.01
CA THR A 134 0.25 16.44 -8.27
C THR A 134 -0.43 16.80 -6.94
N PRO A 135 0.24 16.69 -5.78
CA PRO A 135 -0.31 17.19 -4.53
C PRO A 135 -0.68 18.68 -4.60
N ASP A 136 -1.90 19.02 -4.15
CA ASP A 136 -2.29 20.40 -3.82
C ASP A 136 -2.76 20.42 -2.37
N VAL A 137 -1.83 20.67 -1.46
CA VAL A 137 -2.07 20.64 -0.02
C VAL A 137 -2.17 22.05 0.53
N ARG A 138 -3.20 22.26 1.36
CA ARG A 138 -3.40 23.50 2.11
C ARG A 138 -3.18 23.27 3.58
N THR A 139 -2.70 24.30 4.26
CA THR A 139 -2.48 24.28 5.70
C THR A 139 -3.03 25.53 6.36
N GLU A 140 -3.42 25.38 7.62
CA GLU A 140 -3.89 26.48 8.47
C GLU A 140 -3.31 26.29 9.87
N ARG A 141 -2.46 27.23 10.30
CA ARG A 141 -1.90 27.22 11.66
C ARG A 141 -2.86 27.92 12.60
N ARG A 142 -3.20 27.23 13.70
CA ARG A 142 -4.12 27.72 14.73
C ARG A 142 -3.35 28.43 15.87
N PRO A 143 -4.03 29.28 16.66
CA PRO A 143 -3.40 30.00 17.79
C PRO A 143 -2.83 29.11 18.89
N ASP A 144 -3.36 27.89 19.06
CA ASP A 144 -2.89 26.88 20.01
C ASP A 144 -1.63 26.12 19.54
N GLY A 145 -1.08 26.50 18.38
CA GLY A 145 0.09 25.88 17.78
C GLY A 145 -0.22 24.70 16.86
N SER A 146 -1.46 24.20 16.85
CA SER A 146 -1.87 23.10 15.97
C SER A 146 -1.89 23.51 14.49
N LEU A 147 -1.71 22.53 13.60
CA LEU A 147 -1.69 22.71 12.16
C LEU A 147 -2.76 21.84 11.53
N ARG A 148 -3.76 22.46 10.88
CA ARG A 148 -4.70 21.74 10.03
C ARG A 148 -4.10 21.57 8.64
N MET A 149 -4.29 20.41 8.02
CA MET A 149 -3.75 20.08 6.70
C MET A 149 -4.76 19.24 5.89
N TRP A 150 -5.04 19.63 4.65
CA TRP A 150 -6.00 18.95 3.77
C TRP A 150 -5.63 19.09 2.29
N SER A 151 -6.17 18.22 1.43
CA SER A 151 -6.06 18.37 -0.03
C SER A 151 -7.06 19.40 -0.55
N ALA A 152 -6.60 20.33 -1.40
CA ALA A 152 -7.46 21.28 -2.09
C ALA A 152 -8.32 20.63 -3.19
N ASP A 153 -7.91 19.48 -3.73
CA ASP A 153 -8.74 18.67 -4.63
C ASP A 153 -9.81 17.97 -3.79
N PRO A 154 -11.10 18.35 -3.91
CA PRO A 154 -12.14 17.70 -3.14
C PRO A 154 -12.26 16.23 -3.52
N LEU A 155 -12.78 15.42 -2.60
CA LEU A 155 -13.13 14.04 -2.94
C LEU A 155 -14.23 14.06 -4.01
N ARG A 156 -13.95 13.42 -5.15
CA ARG A 156 -14.88 13.35 -6.28
C ARG A 156 -16.01 12.37 -6.00
N ASP A 157 -17.05 12.46 -6.82
CA ASP A 157 -18.17 11.53 -6.80
C ASP A 157 -17.69 10.08 -6.97
N HIS A 158 -18.33 9.19 -6.24
CA HIS A 158 -17.99 7.78 -6.20
C HIS A 158 -19.21 6.94 -5.82
N PRO A 159 -19.21 5.64 -6.19
CA PRO A 159 -20.32 4.73 -5.93
C PRO A 159 -20.72 4.70 -4.45
N LEU A 160 -21.97 4.31 -4.17
CA LEU A 160 -22.44 4.17 -2.78
C LEU A 160 -21.62 3.13 -2.02
N SER A 161 -21.26 2.04 -2.69
CA SER A 161 -20.43 0.97 -2.14
C SER A 161 -19.55 0.33 -3.22
N VAL A 162 -18.50 -0.37 -2.77
CA VAL A 162 -17.67 -1.20 -3.65
C VAL A 162 -18.50 -2.22 -4.44
N LEU A 163 -19.60 -2.73 -3.86
CA LEU A 163 -20.51 -3.65 -4.56
C LEU A 163 -21.16 -3.00 -5.78
N HIS A 164 -21.48 -1.71 -5.74
CA HIS A 164 -22.09 -1.04 -6.89
C HIS A 164 -21.13 -1.02 -8.09
N ALA A 165 -19.85 -0.69 -7.86
CA ALA A 165 -18.82 -0.76 -8.89
C ALA A 165 -18.59 -2.20 -9.39
N PHE A 166 -18.44 -3.16 -8.46
CA PHE A 166 -18.29 -4.57 -8.79
C PHE A 166 -19.43 -5.09 -9.68
N ARG A 167 -20.68 -4.80 -9.33
CA ARG A 167 -21.85 -5.26 -10.09
C ARG A 167 -22.02 -4.53 -11.42
N GLU A 168 -21.57 -3.28 -11.51
CA GLU A 168 -21.47 -2.59 -12.80
C GLU A 168 -20.49 -3.30 -13.74
N HIS A 169 -19.31 -3.67 -13.24
CA HIS A 169 -18.35 -4.48 -13.99
C HIS A 169 -18.91 -5.85 -14.37
N ALA A 170 -19.62 -6.53 -13.46
CA ALA A 170 -20.27 -7.82 -13.74
C ALA A 170 -21.32 -7.75 -14.85
N ARG A 171 -22.01 -6.61 -15.01
CA ARG A 171 -22.95 -6.40 -16.13
C ARG A 171 -22.23 -6.02 -17.42
N ARG A 172 -21.18 -5.19 -17.33
CA ARG A 172 -20.46 -4.65 -18.49
C ARG A 172 -19.54 -5.67 -19.16
N ASP A 173 -18.86 -6.49 -18.37
CA ASP A 173 -17.84 -7.45 -18.81
C ASP A 173 -17.88 -8.72 -17.94
N PRO A 174 -18.94 -9.55 -18.07
CA PRO A 174 -19.19 -10.68 -17.16
C PRO A 174 -18.10 -11.75 -17.18
N GLU A 175 -17.45 -11.95 -18.32
CA GLU A 175 -16.43 -13.00 -18.52
C GLU A 175 -15.03 -12.56 -18.07
N ARG A 176 -14.83 -11.28 -17.75
CA ARG A 176 -13.55 -10.81 -17.22
C ARG A 176 -13.21 -11.56 -15.95
N LEU A 177 -11.96 -12.04 -15.87
CA LEU A 177 -11.43 -12.69 -14.68
C LEU A 177 -11.37 -11.71 -13.50
N LEU A 178 -12.08 -12.01 -12.42
CA LEU A 178 -12.05 -11.23 -11.19
C LEU A 178 -10.98 -11.75 -10.24
N VAL A 179 -11.00 -13.05 -9.97
CA VAL A 179 -10.11 -13.67 -9.00
C VAL A 179 -9.64 -15.03 -9.51
N ALA A 180 -8.40 -15.41 -9.20
CA ALA A 180 -7.88 -16.74 -9.46
C ALA A 180 -7.00 -17.23 -8.32
N GLU A 181 -6.96 -18.55 -8.10
CA GLU A 181 -6.06 -19.23 -7.16
C GLU A 181 -5.47 -20.48 -7.81
N ARG A 182 -4.36 -21.01 -7.27
CA ARG A 182 -3.78 -22.26 -7.79
C ARG A 182 -4.70 -23.44 -7.53
N ASP A 183 -4.87 -24.29 -8.54
CA ASP A 183 -5.50 -25.60 -8.36
C ASP A 183 -4.48 -26.67 -7.91
N GLY A 184 -4.95 -27.90 -7.66
CA GLY A 184 -4.12 -29.01 -7.21
C GLY A 184 -3.09 -29.52 -8.24
N ASP A 185 -3.26 -29.15 -9.52
CA ASP A 185 -2.40 -29.57 -10.63
C ASP A 185 -1.41 -28.48 -11.07
N GLY A 186 -1.38 -27.35 -10.35
CA GLY A 186 -0.52 -26.19 -10.64
C GLY A 186 -1.11 -25.21 -11.66
N GLY A 187 -2.33 -25.45 -12.15
CA GLY A 187 -3.10 -24.52 -12.97
C GLY A 187 -3.77 -23.41 -12.14
N TRP A 188 -4.66 -22.65 -12.79
CA TRP A 188 -5.42 -21.57 -12.16
C TRP A 188 -6.91 -21.88 -12.16
N ARG A 189 -7.50 -21.94 -10.97
CA ARG A 189 -8.95 -21.89 -10.77
C ARG A 189 -9.40 -20.42 -10.75
N GLY A 190 -10.00 -19.98 -11.85
CA GLY A 190 -10.51 -18.61 -12.01
C GLY A 190 -12.01 -18.47 -11.73
N LEU A 191 -12.44 -17.26 -11.37
CA LEU A 191 -13.84 -16.85 -11.28
C LEU A 191 -14.03 -15.48 -11.95
N GLY A 192 -14.96 -15.40 -12.90
CA GLY A 192 -15.30 -14.16 -13.61
C GLY A 192 -16.27 -13.27 -12.83
N TYR A 193 -16.35 -11.98 -13.18
CA TYR A 193 -17.23 -11.02 -12.50
C TYR A 193 -18.72 -11.43 -12.53
N GLY A 194 -19.23 -11.88 -13.68
CA GLY A 194 -20.63 -12.26 -13.85
C GLY A 194 -20.98 -13.53 -13.07
N GLU A 195 -20.06 -14.49 -12.99
CA GLU A 195 -20.25 -15.68 -12.17
C GLU A 195 -20.19 -15.34 -10.66
N ALA A 196 -19.26 -14.49 -10.26
CA ALA A 196 -19.18 -14.02 -8.88
C ALA A 196 -20.47 -13.30 -8.43
N ASP A 197 -21.08 -12.45 -9.26
CA ASP A 197 -22.34 -11.76 -8.92
C ASP A 197 -23.49 -12.74 -8.73
N ARG A 198 -23.63 -13.73 -9.64
CA ARG A 198 -24.67 -14.76 -9.52
C ARG A 198 -24.51 -15.58 -8.25
N ARG A 199 -23.29 -16.04 -7.96
CA ARG A 199 -22.99 -16.81 -6.73
C ARG A 199 -23.21 -15.96 -5.48
N ALA A 200 -22.83 -14.68 -5.50
CA ALA A 200 -23.06 -13.76 -4.39
C ALA A 200 -24.55 -13.58 -4.08
N LEU A 201 -25.40 -13.40 -5.09
CA LEU A 201 -26.85 -13.28 -4.89
C LEU A 201 -27.48 -14.57 -4.36
N ALA A 202 -27.10 -15.72 -4.92
CA ALA A 202 -27.63 -17.02 -4.51
C ALA A 202 -27.25 -17.34 -3.06
N LEU A 203 -25.97 -17.22 -2.74
CA LEU A 203 -25.49 -17.41 -1.38
C LEU A 203 -26.02 -16.34 -0.42
N GLY A 204 -26.15 -15.08 -0.87
CA GLY A 204 -26.73 -14.01 -0.08
C GLY A 204 -28.16 -14.31 0.35
N GLN A 205 -28.99 -14.87 -0.54
CA GLN A 205 -30.31 -15.37 -0.20
C GLN A 205 -30.23 -16.50 0.85
N ALA A 206 -29.34 -17.46 0.67
CA ALA A 206 -29.16 -18.56 1.63
C ALA A 206 -28.73 -18.06 3.02
N LEU A 207 -27.88 -17.03 3.10
CA LEU A 207 -27.49 -16.41 4.38
C LEU A 207 -28.69 -15.74 5.07
N LEU A 208 -29.57 -15.07 4.31
CA LEU A 208 -30.81 -14.51 4.85
C LEU A 208 -31.76 -15.61 5.35
N ASP A 209 -31.87 -16.73 4.63
CA ASP A 209 -32.70 -17.88 5.03
C ASP A 209 -32.17 -18.54 6.32
N LEU A 210 -30.87 -18.47 6.57
CA LEU A 210 -30.24 -18.87 7.84
C LEU A 210 -30.43 -17.85 8.97
N GLY A 211 -31.11 -16.73 8.70
CA GLY A 211 -31.42 -15.69 9.68
C GLY A 211 -30.23 -14.77 10.01
N LEU A 212 -29.26 -14.64 9.10
CA LEU A 212 -28.21 -13.63 9.23
C LEU A 212 -28.75 -12.25 8.86
N GLY A 213 -28.10 -11.21 9.37
CA GLY A 213 -28.48 -9.82 9.15
C GLY A 213 -27.45 -8.86 9.76
N PRO A 214 -27.75 -7.56 9.81
CA PRO A 214 -26.87 -6.54 10.37
C PRO A 214 -26.38 -6.83 11.80
N ASP A 215 -27.23 -7.42 12.63
CA ASP A 215 -26.93 -7.75 14.03
C ASP A 215 -26.42 -9.18 14.25
N ARG A 216 -26.37 -9.99 13.19
CA ARG A 216 -25.87 -11.37 13.22
C ARG A 216 -24.80 -11.58 12.14
N PRO A 217 -23.58 -11.05 12.37
CA PRO A 217 -22.51 -11.04 11.37
C PRO A 217 -22.06 -12.45 10.98
N LEU A 218 -21.41 -12.53 9.83
CA LEU A 218 -20.72 -13.73 9.37
C LEU A 218 -19.24 -13.65 9.77
N VAL A 219 -18.76 -14.62 10.56
CA VAL A 219 -17.31 -14.77 10.82
C VAL A 219 -16.68 -15.62 9.73
N VAL A 220 -15.49 -15.25 9.28
CA VAL A 220 -14.73 -16.00 8.27
C VAL A 220 -13.38 -16.46 8.83
N LEU A 221 -13.14 -17.77 8.78
CA LEU A 221 -11.90 -18.46 9.10
C LEU A 221 -11.28 -18.99 7.80
N SER A 222 -10.51 -18.15 7.12
CA SER A 222 -9.93 -18.48 5.81
C SER A 222 -8.69 -17.65 5.53
N GLY A 223 -7.78 -18.20 4.71
CA GLY A 223 -6.86 -17.36 3.93
C GLY A 223 -7.62 -16.53 2.89
N GLY A 224 -6.90 -15.77 2.05
CA GLY A 224 -7.50 -15.30 0.80
C GLY A 224 -7.81 -16.50 -0.08
N SER A 225 -8.98 -16.53 -0.70
CA SER A 225 -9.37 -17.57 -1.67
C SER A 225 -10.57 -17.15 -2.50
N VAL A 226 -10.80 -17.86 -3.61
CA VAL A 226 -11.95 -17.63 -4.49
C VAL A 226 -13.26 -17.75 -3.71
N ASP A 227 -13.38 -18.77 -2.87
CA ASP A 227 -14.62 -19.02 -2.11
C ASP A 227 -14.81 -18.02 -0.97
N HIS A 228 -13.73 -17.59 -0.30
CA HIS A 228 -13.82 -16.50 0.67
C HIS A 228 -14.34 -15.22 0.00
N LEU A 229 -13.93 -14.92 -1.24
CA LEU A 229 -14.43 -13.73 -1.93
C LEU A 229 -15.93 -13.83 -2.18
N VAL A 230 -16.39 -14.99 -2.67
CA VAL A 230 -17.82 -15.25 -2.91
C VAL A 230 -18.62 -15.10 -1.61
N VAL A 231 -18.16 -15.69 -0.51
CA VAL A 231 -18.79 -15.58 0.81
C VAL A 231 -18.85 -14.12 1.28
N GLN A 232 -17.77 -13.36 1.10
CA GLN A 232 -17.73 -11.95 1.49
C GLN A 232 -18.72 -11.12 0.66
N LEU A 233 -18.75 -11.31 -0.66
CA LEU A 233 -19.68 -10.61 -1.55
C LEU A 233 -21.13 -10.98 -1.22
N ALA A 234 -21.42 -12.26 -0.97
CA ALA A 234 -22.74 -12.76 -0.62
C ALA A 234 -23.30 -12.13 0.67
N ALA A 235 -22.48 -12.08 1.71
CA ALA A 235 -22.86 -11.44 2.97
C ALA A 235 -23.11 -9.94 2.76
N GLN A 236 -22.23 -9.25 2.00
CA GLN A 236 -22.39 -7.82 1.75
C GLN A 236 -23.63 -7.49 0.91
N VAL A 237 -23.97 -8.27 -0.14
CA VAL A 237 -25.21 -8.04 -0.90
C VAL A 237 -26.47 -8.31 -0.06
N ALA A 238 -26.37 -9.20 0.92
CA ALA A 238 -27.42 -9.47 1.90
C ALA A 238 -27.48 -8.46 3.06
N GLY A 239 -26.62 -7.42 3.09
CA GLY A 239 -26.56 -6.46 4.19
C GLY A 239 -26.02 -7.05 5.51
N VAL A 240 -25.28 -8.15 5.44
CA VAL A 240 -24.66 -8.84 6.57
C VAL A 240 -23.19 -8.41 6.71
N PRO A 241 -22.77 -7.83 7.85
CA PRO A 241 -21.37 -7.53 8.09
C PRO A 241 -20.51 -8.78 8.10
N VAL A 242 -19.33 -8.70 7.46
CA VAL A 242 -18.35 -9.80 7.43
C VAL A 242 -17.22 -9.52 8.42
N ALA A 243 -16.91 -10.51 9.24
CA ALA A 243 -15.86 -10.48 10.25
C ALA A 243 -14.75 -11.49 9.90
N PRO A 244 -13.85 -11.17 8.95
CA PRO A 244 -12.72 -12.03 8.64
C PRO A 244 -11.72 -12.03 9.80
N VAL A 245 -11.39 -13.22 10.29
CA VAL A 245 -10.49 -13.41 11.43
C VAL A 245 -9.15 -13.93 10.94
N SER A 246 -8.10 -13.59 11.68
CA SER A 246 -6.73 -13.97 11.35
C SER A 246 -6.51 -15.47 11.38
N VAL A 247 -5.88 -15.99 10.33
CA VAL A 247 -5.47 -17.40 10.24
C VAL A 247 -4.53 -17.78 11.38
N ALA A 248 -3.70 -16.86 11.87
CA ALA A 248 -2.80 -17.13 13.00
C ALA A 248 -3.60 -17.41 14.29
N TYR A 249 -4.68 -16.68 14.55
CA TYR A 249 -5.57 -16.96 15.69
C TYR A 249 -6.32 -18.27 15.54
N SER A 250 -6.52 -18.76 14.32
CA SER A 250 -7.20 -20.02 14.05
C SER A 250 -6.29 -21.23 14.09
N LEU A 251 -5.09 -21.14 13.49
CA LEU A 251 -4.23 -22.29 13.23
C LEU A 251 -2.94 -22.32 14.06
N MET A 252 -2.44 -21.15 14.51
CA MET A 252 -1.18 -21.10 15.28
C MET A 252 -1.42 -21.01 16.78
N SER A 253 -2.51 -20.37 17.21
CA SER A 253 -2.89 -20.32 18.62
C SER A 253 -3.34 -21.68 19.10
N LYS A 254 -2.83 -22.13 20.26
CA LYS A 254 -3.17 -23.44 20.83
C LYS A 254 -4.42 -23.41 21.70
N ASP A 255 -4.68 -22.26 22.34
CA ASP A 255 -5.80 -22.13 23.27
C ASP A 255 -7.05 -21.52 22.63
N HIS A 256 -6.94 -20.87 21.46
CA HIS A 256 -8.02 -20.14 20.79
C HIS A 256 -8.73 -19.09 21.67
N ALA A 257 -8.06 -18.56 22.70
CA ALA A 257 -8.65 -17.58 23.62
C ALA A 257 -9.12 -16.32 22.89
N ARG A 258 -8.33 -15.84 21.92
CA ARG A 258 -8.68 -14.69 21.09
C ARG A 258 -9.93 -14.94 20.23
N LEU A 259 -10.10 -16.16 19.69
CA LEU A 259 -11.30 -16.51 18.93
C LEU A 259 -12.55 -16.50 19.81
N ARG A 260 -12.47 -17.04 21.03
CA ARG A 260 -13.59 -17.02 21.98
C ARG A 260 -13.96 -15.59 22.40
N GLU A 261 -12.97 -14.71 22.59
CA GLU A 261 -13.23 -13.29 22.83
C GLU A 261 -13.93 -12.62 21.64
N ILE A 262 -13.51 -12.94 20.40
CA ILE A 262 -14.18 -12.46 19.18
C ILE A 262 -15.60 -13.01 19.08
N ALA A 263 -15.80 -14.32 19.32
CA ALA A 263 -17.11 -14.96 19.29
C ALA A 263 -18.10 -14.31 20.27
N ALA A 264 -17.64 -14.05 21.50
CA ALA A 264 -18.44 -13.38 22.53
C ALA A 264 -18.74 -11.91 22.19
N LEU A 265 -17.85 -11.23 21.47
CA LEU A 265 -18.06 -9.84 21.05
C LEU A 265 -19.00 -9.72 19.85
N VAL A 266 -18.88 -10.62 18.88
CA VAL A 266 -19.59 -10.55 17.59
C VAL A 266 -20.95 -11.22 17.66
N GLU A 267 -21.09 -12.30 18.43
CA GLU A 267 -22.28 -13.17 18.43
C GLU A 267 -22.72 -13.57 17.00
N PRO A 268 -21.85 -14.25 16.23
CA PRO A 268 -22.10 -14.46 14.82
C PRO A 268 -23.31 -15.36 14.54
N GLY A 269 -24.03 -15.04 13.46
CA GLY A 269 -25.10 -15.90 12.95
C GLY A 269 -24.56 -17.18 12.30
N ALA A 270 -23.43 -17.06 11.61
CA ALA A 270 -22.70 -18.18 11.05
C ALA A 270 -21.17 -17.96 11.12
N VAL A 271 -20.44 -19.06 11.01
CA VAL A 271 -18.99 -19.11 10.83
C VAL A 271 -18.68 -19.89 9.56
N TYR A 272 -17.99 -19.26 8.62
CA TYR A 272 -17.46 -19.91 7.43
C TYR A 272 -16.01 -20.31 7.66
N ALA A 273 -15.67 -21.55 7.33
CA ALA A 273 -14.30 -22.03 7.22
C ALA A 273 -14.05 -22.57 5.82
N GLU A 274 -12.98 -22.14 5.16
CA GLU A 274 -12.66 -22.66 3.83
C GLU A 274 -12.50 -24.19 3.82
N ASP A 275 -11.73 -24.70 4.78
CA ASP A 275 -11.56 -26.14 4.99
C ASP A 275 -11.99 -26.52 6.41
N GLY A 276 -13.08 -27.29 6.50
CA GLY A 276 -13.68 -27.69 7.77
C GLY A 276 -12.80 -28.59 8.63
N ASP A 277 -11.84 -29.31 8.03
CA ASP A 277 -10.89 -30.15 8.77
C ASP A 277 -9.72 -29.31 9.28
N VAL A 278 -9.14 -28.44 8.44
CA VAL A 278 -8.02 -27.56 8.81
C VAL A 278 -8.41 -26.61 9.94
N PHE A 279 -9.63 -26.06 9.90
CA PHE A 279 -10.13 -25.11 10.89
C PHE A 279 -10.99 -25.75 11.99
N ALA A 280 -11.02 -27.08 12.10
CA ALA A 280 -11.91 -27.81 13.02
C ALA A 280 -11.83 -27.30 14.46
N ALA A 281 -10.62 -27.17 15.02
CA ALA A 281 -10.43 -26.70 16.39
C ALA A 281 -10.84 -25.23 16.59
N ALA A 282 -10.62 -24.39 15.58
CA ALA A 282 -11.03 -22.98 15.61
C ALA A 282 -12.56 -22.82 15.55
N LEU A 283 -13.26 -23.71 14.84
CA LEU A 283 -14.73 -23.72 14.75
C LEU A 283 -15.40 -24.01 16.11
N ASP A 284 -14.71 -24.67 17.04
CA ASP A 284 -15.22 -24.93 18.39
C ASP A 284 -15.28 -23.67 19.26
N ALA A 285 -14.61 -22.58 18.86
CA ALA A 285 -14.79 -21.28 19.49
C ALA A 285 -16.16 -20.63 19.18
N PHE A 286 -16.92 -21.17 18.22
CA PHE A 286 -18.19 -20.62 17.73
C PHE A 286 -19.36 -21.63 17.82
N PRO A 287 -19.66 -22.18 19.02
CA PRO A 287 -20.61 -23.29 19.15
C PRO A 287 -22.06 -22.94 18.81
N ALA A 288 -22.45 -21.66 18.89
CA ALA A 288 -23.81 -21.19 18.63
C ALA A 288 -24.06 -20.79 17.15
N ALA A 289 -23.02 -20.72 16.33
CA ALA A 289 -23.10 -20.24 14.95
C ALA A 289 -23.34 -21.40 13.98
N ALA A 290 -24.12 -21.16 12.92
CA ALA A 290 -24.20 -22.11 11.82
C ALA A 290 -22.81 -22.28 11.16
N ARG A 291 -22.37 -23.52 10.93
CA ARG A 291 -21.06 -23.80 10.33
C ARG A 291 -21.21 -23.94 8.81
N LEU A 292 -20.47 -23.13 8.06
CA LEU A 292 -20.42 -23.14 6.59
C LEU A 292 -19.01 -23.54 6.15
N ARG A 293 -18.90 -24.28 5.04
CA ARG A 293 -17.60 -24.73 4.53
C ARG A 293 -17.55 -24.94 3.03
N SER A 294 -16.39 -24.70 2.41
CA SER A 294 -16.18 -25.09 1.00
C SER A 294 -15.82 -26.56 0.88
N ARG A 295 -14.84 -27.01 1.66
CA ARG A 295 -14.28 -28.37 1.62
C ARG A 295 -13.91 -28.87 3.00
N GLY A 296 -13.50 -30.13 3.09
CA GLY A 296 -13.17 -30.80 4.36
C GLY A 296 -14.38 -30.94 5.30
N GLY A 297 -14.26 -31.75 6.33
CA GLY A 297 -15.26 -31.89 7.39
C GLY A 297 -16.55 -32.63 6.99
N THR A 298 -17.17 -33.28 7.97
CA THR A 298 -18.47 -33.97 7.79
C THR A 298 -19.64 -33.22 8.40
N SER A 299 -19.39 -32.16 9.18
CA SER A 299 -20.43 -31.33 9.81
C SER A 299 -20.50 -29.94 9.17
N GLY A 300 -21.67 -29.29 9.22
CA GLY A 300 -21.91 -27.97 8.61
C GLY A 300 -22.39 -28.02 7.16
N LEU A 301 -22.93 -26.89 6.69
CA LEU A 301 -23.51 -26.70 5.36
C LEU A 301 -22.41 -26.45 4.33
N ARG A 302 -22.50 -27.10 3.17
CA ARG A 302 -21.53 -26.90 2.08
C ARG A 302 -21.86 -25.64 1.29
N LEU A 303 -20.81 -24.92 0.89
CA LEU A 303 -20.94 -23.68 0.13
C LEU A 303 -21.64 -23.89 -1.21
N ASP A 304 -21.32 -24.98 -1.92
CA ASP A 304 -21.94 -25.32 -3.21
C ASP A 304 -23.45 -25.56 -3.08
N ASP A 305 -23.88 -26.23 -2.00
CA ASP A 305 -25.31 -26.50 -1.75
C ASP A 305 -26.06 -25.18 -1.48
N LEU A 306 -25.43 -24.26 -0.74
CA LEU A 306 -25.99 -22.93 -0.47
C LEU A 306 -26.00 -22.05 -1.73
N ALA A 307 -24.97 -22.15 -2.56
CA ALA A 307 -24.87 -21.41 -3.83
C ALA A 307 -25.88 -21.88 -4.90
N ALA A 308 -26.56 -23.02 -4.68
CA ALA A 308 -27.67 -23.48 -5.51
C ALA A 308 -29.02 -22.83 -5.14
N THR A 309 -29.07 -22.01 -4.07
CA THR A 309 -30.28 -21.30 -3.64
C THR A 309 -30.70 -20.28 -4.70
N ALA A 310 -31.97 -20.33 -5.12
CA ALA A 310 -32.50 -19.35 -6.07
C ALA A 310 -32.58 -17.95 -5.42
N PRO A 311 -31.95 -16.91 -5.99
CA PRO A 311 -32.06 -15.55 -5.47
C PRO A 311 -33.53 -15.08 -5.44
N GLY A 312 -34.00 -14.62 -4.28
CA GLY A 312 -35.36 -14.14 -4.07
C GLY A 312 -35.46 -12.62 -3.95
N ALA A 313 -36.69 -12.12 -3.72
CA ALA A 313 -36.92 -10.69 -3.51
C ALA A 313 -36.18 -10.13 -2.27
N ALA A 314 -35.90 -10.97 -1.27
CA ALA A 314 -35.26 -10.55 -0.02
C ALA A 314 -33.81 -10.08 -0.22
N VAL A 315 -32.98 -10.83 -0.96
CA VAL A 315 -31.59 -10.43 -1.22
C VAL A 315 -31.52 -9.17 -2.10
N HIS A 316 -32.45 -9.01 -3.05
CA HIS A 316 -32.54 -7.78 -3.85
C HIS A 316 -32.94 -6.58 -2.99
N ALA A 317 -33.96 -6.71 -2.14
CA ALA A 317 -34.35 -5.66 -1.22
C ALA A 317 -33.23 -5.30 -0.22
N ALA A 318 -32.47 -6.29 0.26
CA ALA A 318 -31.31 -6.06 1.12
C ALA A 318 -30.22 -5.24 0.41
N TYR A 319 -29.89 -5.61 -0.83
CA TYR A 319 -28.92 -4.88 -1.66
C TYR A 319 -29.39 -3.45 -1.97
N ASP A 320 -30.65 -3.27 -2.38
CA ASP A 320 -31.22 -1.97 -2.71
C ASP A 320 -31.35 -1.06 -1.47
N GLY A 321 -31.46 -1.67 -0.28
CA GLY A 321 -31.50 -0.97 1.01
C GLY A 321 -30.13 -0.59 1.58
N LEU A 322 -29.02 -0.94 0.91
CA LEU A 322 -27.68 -0.59 1.39
C LEU A 322 -27.48 0.93 1.37
N GLY A 323 -27.05 1.49 2.51
CA GLY A 323 -26.63 2.87 2.65
C GLY A 323 -25.11 3.01 2.78
N ARG A 324 -24.62 4.25 2.73
CA ARG A 324 -23.20 4.55 3.01
C ARG A 324 -22.80 4.17 4.44
N ASP A 325 -23.73 4.24 5.38
CA ASP A 325 -23.49 3.92 6.80
C ASP A 325 -23.71 2.44 7.13
N SER A 326 -24.20 1.64 6.18
CA SER A 326 -24.33 0.19 6.35
C SER A 326 -22.95 -0.43 6.58
N VAL A 327 -22.82 -1.23 7.64
CA VAL A 327 -21.57 -1.87 8.04
C VAL A 327 -21.26 -3.02 7.07
N ALA A 328 -20.15 -2.90 6.34
CA ALA A 328 -19.69 -3.92 5.40
C ALA A 328 -18.80 -4.96 6.09
N LYS A 329 -17.94 -4.50 7.02
CA LYS A 329 -16.96 -5.36 7.70
C LYS A 329 -16.77 -5.00 9.17
N LEU A 330 -16.41 -6.02 9.94
CA LEU A 330 -15.85 -5.91 11.29
C LEU A 330 -14.40 -6.39 11.26
N LEU A 331 -13.44 -5.47 11.38
CA LEU A 331 -12.03 -5.83 11.41
C LEU A 331 -11.46 -5.71 12.82
N PHE A 332 -10.70 -6.72 13.24
CA PHE A 332 -10.16 -6.76 14.60
C PHE A 332 -8.77 -6.14 14.70
N THR A 333 -8.61 -5.27 15.70
CA THR A 333 -7.30 -4.74 16.11
C THR A 333 -6.94 -5.24 17.50
N SER A 334 -5.67 -5.63 17.66
CA SER A 334 -5.09 -6.10 18.91
C SER A 334 -4.51 -4.93 19.71
N GLY A 335 -5.27 -3.84 19.87
CA GLY A 335 -4.79 -2.57 20.45
C GLY A 335 -3.98 -2.73 21.75
N SER A 336 -3.32 -1.66 22.21
CA SER A 336 -2.39 -1.63 23.36
C SER A 336 -2.91 -2.28 24.66
N THR A 337 -4.23 -2.50 24.77
CA THR A 337 -4.95 -3.17 25.87
C THR A 337 -4.95 -4.70 25.80
N GLY A 338 -4.62 -5.32 24.67
CA GLY A 338 -4.56 -6.79 24.48
C GLY A 338 -5.86 -7.47 24.02
N SER A 339 -7.04 -6.94 24.36
CA SER A 339 -8.33 -7.47 23.90
C SER A 339 -8.70 -7.05 22.46
N PRO A 340 -9.30 -7.93 21.62
CA PRO A 340 -9.73 -7.59 20.27
C PRO A 340 -10.80 -6.50 20.28
N LYS A 341 -10.60 -5.48 19.45
CA LYS A 341 -11.58 -4.40 19.20
C LYS A 341 -12.11 -4.56 17.78
N GLY A 342 -13.41 -4.75 17.62
CA GLY A 342 -14.05 -4.83 16.31
C GLY A 342 -14.31 -3.44 15.75
N VAL A 343 -13.52 -3.00 14.78
CA VAL A 343 -13.69 -1.71 14.09
C VAL A 343 -14.84 -1.82 13.09
N LEU A 344 -15.81 -0.90 13.20
CA LEU A 344 -16.90 -0.80 12.23
C LEU A 344 -16.35 -0.20 10.93
N THR A 345 -16.46 -0.94 9.83
CA THR A 345 -16.10 -0.46 8.49
C THR A 345 -17.34 -0.42 7.62
N THR A 346 -17.76 0.77 7.20
CA THR A 346 -18.99 0.97 6.41
C THR A 346 -18.72 0.89 4.91
N HIS A 347 -19.78 0.69 4.13
CA HIS A 347 -19.70 0.74 2.67
C HIS A 347 -19.21 2.10 2.14
N GLY A 348 -19.63 3.20 2.78
CA GLY A 348 -19.21 4.56 2.46
C GLY A 348 -17.72 4.78 2.68
N MET A 349 -17.16 4.29 3.80
CA MET A 349 -15.72 4.37 4.07
C MET A 349 -14.91 3.67 2.99
N LEU A 350 -15.29 2.43 2.63
CA LEU A 350 -14.59 1.65 1.63
C LEU A 350 -14.65 2.32 0.25
N SER A 351 -15.82 2.80 -0.14
CA SER A 351 -16.01 3.43 -1.45
C SER A 351 -15.26 4.76 -1.56
N ALA A 352 -15.32 5.59 -0.52
CA ALA A 352 -14.58 6.84 -0.45
C ALA A 352 -13.08 6.59 -0.56
N ASN A 353 -12.54 5.61 0.18
CA ASN A 353 -11.11 5.33 0.15
C ASN A 353 -10.62 4.87 -1.24
N GLN A 354 -11.41 4.05 -1.95
CA GLN A 354 -11.05 3.65 -3.32
C GLN A 354 -11.05 4.82 -4.29
N GLN A 355 -11.97 5.78 -4.14
CA GLN A 355 -11.95 7.01 -4.91
C GLN A 355 -10.74 7.89 -4.56
N MET A 356 -10.39 7.98 -3.28
CA MET A 356 -9.19 8.70 -2.82
C MET A 356 -7.92 8.13 -3.45
N ILE A 357 -7.78 6.80 -3.48
CA ILE A 357 -6.66 6.10 -4.12
C ILE A 357 -6.63 6.41 -5.62
N ARG A 358 -7.78 6.30 -6.31
CA ARG A 358 -7.87 6.57 -7.76
C ARG A 358 -7.54 8.03 -8.12
N GLN A 359 -7.83 8.98 -7.24
CA GLN A 359 -7.42 10.38 -7.41
C GLN A 359 -5.91 10.56 -7.25
N ALA A 360 -5.27 9.84 -6.33
CA ALA A 360 -3.81 9.88 -6.18
C ALA A 360 -3.08 9.14 -7.33
N TRP A 361 -3.69 8.06 -7.85
CA TRP A 361 -3.14 7.18 -8.89
C TRP A 361 -4.08 7.11 -10.11
N PRO A 362 -4.10 8.16 -10.96
CA PRO A 362 -5.05 8.24 -12.07
C PRO A 362 -4.98 7.08 -13.06
N PHE A 363 -3.81 6.43 -13.22
CA PHE A 363 -3.63 5.28 -14.13
C PHE A 363 -4.58 4.10 -13.82
N LEU A 364 -5.11 3.99 -12.60
CA LEU A 364 -6.12 2.99 -12.24
C LEU A 364 -7.44 3.19 -13.01
N ALA A 365 -7.70 4.39 -13.52
CA ALA A 365 -8.84 4.70 -14.37
C ALA A 365 -8.66 4.18 -15.80
N ASP A 366 -7.42 4.14 -16.28
CA ASP A 366 -7.09 3.83 -17.67
C ASP A 366 -6.86 2.34 -17.87
N GLU A 367 -6.21 1.70 -16.91
CA GLU A 367 -5.83 0.30 -16.95
C GLU A 367 -6.35 -0.45 -15.71
N PRO A 368 -7.16 -1.49 -15.90
CA PRO A 368 -7.58 -2.37 -14.83
C PRO A 368 -6.37 -3.04 -14.14
N PRO A 369 -6.28 -3.00 -12.80
CA PRO A 369 -5.12 -3.52 -12.10
C PRO A 369 -5.06 -5.05 -12.13
N VAL A 370 -3.87 -5.62 -12.31
CA VAL A 370 -3.58 -7.04 -12.11
C VAL A 370 -2.67 -7.17 -10.90
N VAL A 371 -3.16 -7.89 -9.90
CA VAL A 371 -2.55 -7.98 -8.56
C VAL A 371 -2.27 -9.45 -8.25
N VAL A 372 -1.05 -9.76 -7.81
CA VAL A 372 -0.68 -11.05 -7.21
C VAL A 372 -0.42 -10.78 -5.73
N ASP A 373 -1.28 -11.29 -4.83
CA ASP A 373 -1.30 -10.84 -3.43
C ASP A 373 -1.54 -11.98 -2.44
N TRP A 374 -0.71 -11.99 -1.39
CA TRP A 374 -0.77 -12.92 -0.26
C TRP A 374 -1.32 -12.26 1.01
N LEU A 375 -1.52 -10.94 1.01
CA LEU A 375 -1.89 -10.19 2.20
C LEU A 375 -3.27 -10.65 2.74
N PRO A 376 -3.38 -10.99 4.03
CA PRO A 376 -4.63 -11.54 4.56
C PRO A 376 -5.80 -10.55 4.49
N TRP A 377 -6.98 -11.02 4.08
CA TRP A 377 -8.19 -10.20 3.99
C TRP A 377 -8.84 -9.87 5.34
N SER A 378 -8.37 -10.50 6.43
CA SER A 378 -8.64 -10.06 7.81
C SER A 378 -7.96 -8.74 8.16
N ARG A 379 -7.11 -8.21 7.27
CA ARG A 379 -6.39 -6.93 7.44
C ARG A 379 -6.87 -5.90 6.46
N THR A 380 -6.87 -4.64 6.90
CA THR A 380 -7.27 -3.51 6.06
C THR A 380 -6.39 -3.39 4.80
N PHE A 381 -5.11 -3.77 4.84
CA PHE A 381 -4.24 -3.70 3.65
C PHE A 381 -4.68 -4.73 2.58
N GLY A 382 -4.68 -6.04 2.85
CA GLY A 382 -5.18 -7.01 1.87
C GLY A 382 -6.66 -6.85 1.56
N GLY A 383 -7.50 -6.79 2.60
CA GLY A 383 -8.95 -6.88 2.48
C GLY A 383 -9.69 -5.58 2.16
N ASN A 384 -9.17 -4.41 2.57
CA ASN A 384 -9.82 -3.12 2.28
C ASN A 384 -9.12 -2.30 1.21
N HIS A 385 -7.78 -2.37 1.11
CA HIS A 385 -7.01 -1.69 0.08
C HIS A 385 -7.02 -2.51 -1.22
N ASN A 386 -6.35 -3.66 -1.24
CA ASN A 386 -6.03 -4.38 -2.48
C ASN A 386 -7.26 -5.02 -3.12
N LEU A 387 -8.04 -5.78 -2.34
CA LEU A 387 -9.22 -6.45 -2.85
C LEU A 387 -10.25 -5.45 -3.41
N ASN A 388 -10.51 -4.36 -2.68
CA ASN A 388 -11.49 -3.37 -3.14
C ASN A 388 -10.96 -2.54 -4.32
N LEU A 389 -9.64 -2.32 -4.42
CA LEU A 389 -9.01 -1.68 -5.58
C LEU A 389 -9.26 -2.49 -6.85
N VAL A 390 -9.19 -3.81 -6.75
CA VAL A 390 -9.54 -4.72 -7.85
C VAL A 390 -11.03 -4.62 -8.18
N LEU A 391 -11.91 -4.73 -7.18
CA LEU A 391 -13.37 -4.70 -7.38
C LEU A 391 -13.88 -3.38 -7.99
N VAL A 392 -13.31 -2.23 -7.60
CA VAL A 392 -13.77 -0.90 -8.06
C VAL A 392 -13.25 -0.54 -9.44
N ASN A 393 -12.06 -1.01 -9.81
CA ASN A 393 -11.44 -0.68 -11.10
C ASN A 393 -11.60 -1.81 -12.15
N GLY A 394 -12.40 -2.83 -11.83
CA GLY A 394 -12.63 -3.97 -12.70
C GLY A 394 -11.37 -4.80 -12.94
N GLY A 395 -10.43 -4.84 -11.99
CA GLY A 395 -9.15 -5.55 -12.13
C GLY A 395 -9.25 -7.07 -11.97
N THR A 396 -8.09 -7.72 -11.83
CA THR A 396 -7.94 -9.14 -11.51
C THR A 396 -7.03 -9.36 -10.31
N LEU A 397 -7.45 -10.19 -9.36
CA LEU A 397 -6.66 -10.60 -8.19
C LEU A 397 -6.26 -12.08 -8.29
N TYR A 398 -4.98 -12.35 -8.32
CA TYR A 398 -4.42 -13.69 -8.17
C TYR A 398 -4.06 -13.88 -6.69
N VAL A 399 -4.78 -14.79 -6.03
CA VAL A 399 -4.55 -15.18 -4.65
C VAL A 399 -3.24 -15.94 -4.58
N ASP A 400 -2.28 -15.39 -3.86
CA ASP A 400 -1.00 -16.02 -3.59
C ASP A 400 -1.04 -16.74 -2.25
N ALA A 401 -1.15 -18.08 -2.26
CA ALA A 401 -1.03 -18.90 -1.06
C ALA A 401 0.42 -19.05 -0.56
N GLY A 402 1.39 -18.52 -1.31
CA GLY A 402 2.72 -18.25 -0.80
C GLY A 402 2.72 -17.16 0.28
N ARG A 403 3.91 -16.80 0.77
CA ARG A 403 4.15 -15.66 1.68
C ARG A 403 5.64 -15.57 2.01
N PRO A 404 6.13 -14.44 2.56
CA PRO A 404 7.48 -14.33 3.07
C PRO A 404 7.67 -15.13 4.37
N ALA A 405 7.65 -16.46 4.26
CA ALA A 405 7.97 -17.40 5.31
C ALA A 405 8.85 -18.54 4.75
N PRO A 406 9.72 -19.14 5.57
CA PRO A 406 10.55 -20.27 5.15
C PRO A 406 9.73 -21.36 4.46
N GLY A 407 10.17 -21.79 3.27
CA GLY A 407 9.50 -22.81 2.47
C GLY A 407 8.25 -22.37 1.70
N MET A 408 7.79 -21.11 1.85
CA MET A 408 6.55 -20.62 1.21
C MET A 408 6.77 -19.60 0.09
N VAL A 409 8.00 -19.09 -0.06
CA VAL A 409 8.34 -18.08 -1.10
C VAL A 409 8.32 -18.67 -2.51
N ALA A 410 8.66 -19.96 -2.68
CA ALA A 410 8.75 -20.58 -4.00
C ALA A 410 7.45 -20.47 -4.81
N GLN A 411 6.29 -20.61 -4.14
CA GLN A 411 5.00 -20.44 -4.78
C GLN A 411 4.75 -18.99 -5.23
N THR A 412 5.13 -18.00 -4.42
CA THR A 412 5.09 -16.59 -4.81
C THR A 412 5.94 -16.33 -6.05
N LEU A 413 7.15 -16.89 -6.12
CA LEU A 413 8.03 -16.73 -7.29
C LEU A 413 7.41 -17.35 -8.55
N ALA A 414 6.85 -18.56 -8.45
CA ALA A 414 6.16 -19.21 -9.56
C ALA A 414 4.93 -18.42 -10.02
N ASN A 415 4.16 -17.86 -9.08
CA ASN A 415 3.01 -17.01 -9.40
C ASN A 415 3.41 -15.72 -10.11
N LEU A 416 4.50 -15.07 -9.68
CA LEU A 416 5.01 -13.85 -10.31
C LEU A 416 5.66 -14.13 -11.68
N ALA A 417 6.22 -15.32 -11.89
CA ALA A 417 6.72 -15.75 -13.20
C ALA A 417 5.56 -15.90 -14.21
N ASP A 418 4.48 -16.57 -13.79
CA ASP A 418 3.30 -16.83 -14.63
C ASP A 418 2.45 -15.58 -14.86
N VAL A 419 2.36 -14.70 -13.85
CA VAL A 419 1.46 -13.55 -13.85
C VAL A 419 2.23 -12.28 -13.48
N PRO A 420 2.75 -11.55 -14.48
CA PRO A 420 3.34 -10.23 -14.27
C PRO A 420 2.31 -9.25 -13.65
N PRO A 421 2.53 -8.64 -12.48
CA PRO A 421 1.59 -7.67 -11.92
C PRO A 421 1.68 -6.30 -12.60
N THR A 422 0.57 -5.53 -12.62
CA THR A 422 0.61 -4.10 -13.02
C THR A 422 0.82 -3.18 -11.83
N VAL A 423 0.46 -3.63 -10.62
CA VAL A 423 0.79 -2.98 -9.35
C VAL A 423 1.13 -4.07 -8.33
N TYR A 424 2.15 -3.85 -7.51
CA TYR A 424 2.59 -4.83 -6.53
C TYR A 424 2.61 -4.24 -5.12
N PHE A 425 1.87 -4.89 -4.23
CA PHE A 425 1.69 -4.50 -2.84
C PHE A 425 2.45 -5.45 -1.95
N ASN A 426 3.23 -4.93 -1.01
CA ASN A 426 3.85 -5.76 -0.01
C ASN A 426 4.19 -4.99 1.26
N VAL A 427 4.65 -5.72 2.28
CA VAL A 427 5.25 -5.17 3.50
C VAL A 427 6.77 -5.31 3.43
N PRO A 428 7.55 -4.63 4.29
CA PRO A 428 9.02 -4.68 4.21
C PRO A 428 9.59 -6.10 4.27
N ALA A 429 9.04 -6.96 5.12
CA ALA A 429 9.47 -8.37 5.21
C ALA A 429 9.24 -9.15 3.91
N GLY A 430 8.18 -8.83 3.17
CA GLY A 430 7.91 -9.43 1.86
C GLY A 430 8.93 -9.03 0.81
N TYR A 431 9.26 -7.73 0.74
CA TYR A 431 10.31 -7.25 -0.14
C TYR A 431 11.68 -7.83 0.22
N ALA A 432 12.00 -7.96 1.51
CA ALA A 432 13.28 -8.50 1.96
C ALA A 432 13.49 -9.96 1.52
N GLN A 433 12.42 -10.76 1.43
CA GLN A 433 12.49 -12.14 0.96
C GLN A 433 12.38 -12.28 -0.56
N LEU A 434 11.60 -11.42 -1.22
CA LEU A 434 11.42 -11.45 -2.67
C LEU A 434 12.67 -10.97 -3.42
N LEU A 435 13.30 -9.90 -2.93
CA LEU A 435 14.33 -9.19 -3.67
C LEU A 435 15.57 -10.05 -3.99
N PRO A 436 16.12 -10.88 -3.09
CA PRO A 436 17.24 -11.76 -3.43
C PRO A 436 16.93 -12.71 -4.59
N ALA A 437 15.68 -13.20 -4.69
CA ALA A 437 15.27 -14.07 -5.80
C ALA A 437 15.19 -13.29 -7.12
N LEU A 438 14.67 -12.07 -7.11
CA LEU A 438 14.65 -11.21 -8.30
C LEU A 438 16.07 -10.79 -8.74
N GLU A 439 16.99 -10.54 -7.81
CA GLU A 439 18.38 -10.22 -8.13
C GLU A 439 19.14 -11.42 -8.71
N GLY A 440 18.80 -12.64 -8.27
CA GLY A 440 19.42 -13.89 -8.70
C GLY A 440 18.87 -14.47 -10.01
N ASP A 441 17.70 -14.01 -10.48
CA ASP A 441 17.02 -14.53 -11.68
C ASP A 441 16.57 -13.39 -12.60
N ALA A 442 17.30 -13.21 -13.71
CA ALA A 442 17.04 -12.13 -14.66
C ALA A 442 15.73 -12.30 -15.45
N ASP A 443 15.27 -13.54 -15.69
CA ASP A 443 14.01 -13.81 -16.37
C ASP A 443 12.84 -13.48 -15.45
N LEU A 444 12.93 -13.88 -14.19
CA LEU A 444 11.93 -13.53 -13.18
C LEU A 444 11.86 -12.01 -12.96
N ALA A 445 13.01 -11.33 -12.88
CA ALA A 445 13.05 -9.87 -12.77
C ALA A 445 12.38 -9.20 -13.99
N ARG A 446 12.70 -9.66 -15.22
CA ARG A 446 12.06 -9.15 -16.44
C ARG A 446 10.55 -9.34 -16.41
N SER A 447 10.09 -10.52 -16.04
CA SER A 447 8.66 -10.80 -15.88
C SER A 447 8.00 -9.84 -14.88
N PHE A 448 8.57 -9.73 -13.67
CA PHE A 448 8.06 -8.89 -12.58
C PHE A 448 7.96 -7.41 -12.95
N PHE A 449 8.98 -6.83 -13.58
CA PHE A 449 9.02 -5.39 -13.91
C PHE A 449 8.39 -5.04 -15.26
N SER A 450 8.09 -6.02 -16.12
CA SER A 450 7.66 -5.85 -17.52
C SER A 450 6.54 -4.81 -17.73
N ARG A 451 5.53 -4.83 -16.86
CA ARG A 451 4.35 -3.94 -16.92
C ARG A 451 4.02 -3.26 -15.59
N LEU A 452 4.93 -3.33 -14.63
CA LEU A 452 4.70 -2.84 -13.28
C LEU A 452 4.64 -1.32 -13.27
N ARG A 453 3.46 -0.74 -13.05
CA ARG A 453 3.29 0.70 -12.85
C ARG A 453 3.86 1.08 -11.49
N LEU A 454 3.48 0.40 -10.42
CA LEU A 454 3.75 0.84 -9.05
C LEU A 454 4.21 -0.30 -8.14
N VAL A 455 5.22 -0.02 -7.31
CA VAL A 455 5.53 -0.78 -6.10
C VAL A 455 5.04 0.00 -4.90
N PHE A 456 4.28 -0.64 -4.01
CA PHE A 456 3.68 0.01 -2.86
C PHE A 456 3.99 -0.73 -1.56
N ASN A 457 4.38 0.04 -0.55
CA ASN A 457 4.68 -0.45 0.78
C ASN A 457 3.76 0.19 1.83
N ALA A 458 3.21 -0.63 2.71
CA ALA A 458 2.50 -0.17 3.90
C ALA A 458 2.66 -1.15 5.08
N GLY A 459 2.07 -0.81 6.22
CA GLY A 459 2.14 -1.61 7.46
C GLY A 459 3.40 -1.37 8.30
N ALA A 460 4.51 -0.96 7.69
CA ALA A 460 5.71 -0.45 8.34
C ALA A 460 6.54 0.37 7.34
N ALA A 461 7.46 1.21 7.80
CA ALA A 461 8.38 1.94 6.94
C ALA A 461 9.28 0.96 6.15
N LEU A 462 9.47 1.22 4.85
CA LEU A 462 10.39 0.43 4.02
C LEU A 462 11.82 0.90 4.28
N PRO A 463 12.76 0.04 4.70
CA PRO A 463 14.15 0.43 4.90
C PRO A 463 14.74 1.05 3.63
N GLY A 464 15.49 2.14 3.77
CA GLY A 464 16.05 2.89 2.64
C GLY A 464 16.92 2.03 1.73
N THR A 465 17.74 1.14 2.31
CA THR A 465 18.59 0.19 1.58
C THR A 465 17.77 -0.78 0.71
N LEU A 466 16.64 -1.26 1.22
CA LEU A 466 15.73 -2.16 0.52
C LEU A 466 15.02 -1.43 -0.63
N ARG A 467 14.56 -0.20 -0.38
CA ARG A 467 13.96 0.68 -1.39
C ARG A 467 14.92 0.98 -2.55
N GLU A 468 16.16 1.36 -2.25
CA GLU A 468 17.16 1.65 -3.28
C GLU A 468 17.47 0.44 -4.15
N ARG A 469 17.57 -0.75 -3.57
CA ARG A 469 17.80 -1.97 -4.35
C ARG A 469 16.62 -2.29 -5.27
N LEU A 470 15.37 -2.11 -4.83
CA LEU A 470 14.18 -2.25 -5.69
C LEU A 470 14.21 -1.27 -6.87
N LEU A 471 14.49 0.01 -6.60
CA LEU A 471 14.59 1.05 -7.63
C LEU A 471 15.67 0.71 -8.66
N ARG A 472 16.88 0.38 -8.19
CA ARG A 472 18.02 0.03 -9.06
C ARG A 472 17.76 -1.24 -9.87
N LEU A 473 17.09 -2.23 -9.28
CA LEU A 473 16.79 -3.48 -9.98
C LEU A 473 15.80 -3.22 -11.12
N GLY A 474 14.70 -2.51 -10.86
CA GLY A 474 13.71 -2.17 -11.90
C GLY A 474 14.34 -1.38 -13.07
N GLU A 475 15.16 -0.38 -12.74
CA GLU A 475 15.88 0.45 -13.73
C GLU A 475 16.86 -0.39 -14.55
N ARG A 476 17.67 -1.24 -13.92
CA ARG A 476 18.58 -2.15 -14.62
C ARG A 476 17.88 -3.18 -15.50
N THR A 477 16.70 -3.65 -15.09
CA THR A 477 15.98 -4.72 -15.78
C THR A 477 15.20 -4.23 -16.99
N THR A 478 14.65 -3.01 -16.92
CA THR A 478 13.72 -2.49 -17.95
C THR A 478 14.07 -1.12 -18.51
N GLY A 479 15.15 -0.49 -18.03
CA GLY A 479 15.48 0.91 -18.36
C GLY A 479 14.54 1.93 -17.71
N ARG A 480 13.48 1.48 -17.03
CA ARG A 480 12.46 2.32 -16.40
C ARG A 480 12.55 2.27 -14.89
N ARG A 481 12.51 3.44 -14.27
CA ARG A 481 12.40 3.56 -12.81
C ARG A 481 10.95 3.37 -12.38
N VAL A 482 10.63 2.20 -11.82
CA VAL A 482 9.30 1.92 -11.25
C VAL A 482 9.18 2.64 -9.90
N PRO A 483 8.19 3.53 -9.70
CA PRO A 483 8.02 4.21 -8.42
C PRO A 483 7.81 3.24 -7.26
N VAL A 484 8.48 3.52 -6.14
CA VAL A 484 8.26 2.88 -4.85
C VAL A 484 7.64 3.89 -3.90
N THR A 485 6.36 3.71 -3.61
CA THR A 485 5.59 4.62 -2.75
C THR A 485 4.99 3.91 -1.53
N GLY A 486 4.35 4.67 -0.65
CA GLY A 486 3.62 4.15 0.49
C GLY A 486 2.51 5.07 0.95
N SER A 487 1.80 4.64 1.97
CA SER A 487 0.70 5.37 2.59
C SER A 487 0.74 5.21 4.10
N TRP A 488 -0.01 6.06 4.79
CA TRP A 488 -0.33 5.82 6.19
C TRP A 488 -1.84 5.73 6.38
N GLY A 489 -2.18 4.85 7.32
CA GLY A 489 -3.52 4.68 7.83
C GLY A 489 -3.58 3.49 8.77
N MET A 490 -4.80 3.17 9.16
CA MET A 490 -5.10 2.15 10.14
C MET A 490 -6.42 1.47 9.82
N THR A 491 -6.85 0.56 10.69
CA THR A 491 -8.12 -0.13 10.47
C THR A 491 -9.28 0.86 10.56
N GLU A 492 -9.14 1.85 11.45
CA GLU A 492 -10.07 2.94 11.72
C GLU A 492 -10.16 3.99 10.60
N THR A 493 -9.27 3.97 9.58
CA THR A 493 -9.30 4.88 8.41
C THR A 493 -9.53 4.17 7.07
N ALA A 494 -9.76 2.85 7.11
CA ALA A 494 -10.21 1.97 6.03
C ALA A 494 -9.84 2.31 4.56
N PRO A 495 -8.61 2.06 4.09
CA PRO A 495 -7.39 1.77 4.83
C PRO A 495 -6.51 2.99 5.13
N ALA A 496 -6.61 4.08 4.37
CA ALA A 496 -5.59 5.14 4.34
C ALA A 496 -6.19 6.54 4.51
N ALA A 497 -5.43 7.45 5.11
CA ALA A 497 -5.77 8.88 5.14
C ALA A 497 -4.71 9.76 4.46
N THR A 498 -3.47 9.26 4.34
CA THR A 498 -2.40 9.94 3.62
C THR A 498 -1.76 8.98 2.63
N THR A 499 -1.28 9.50 1.50
CA THR A 499 -0.54 8.71 0.52
C THR A 499 0.57 9.53 -0.11
N ALA A 500 1.73 8.92 -0.30
CA ALA A 500 2.76 9.51 -1.13
C ALA A 500 2.40 9.24 -2.60
N HIS A 501 2.33 10.33 -3.36
CA HIS A 501 2.07 10.33 -4.80
C HIS A 501 3.00 11.33 -5.48
N PHE A 502 4.23 11.36 -4.96
CA PHE A 502 5.38 12.15 -5.37
C PHE A 502 6.65 11.38 -4.97
N GLU A 503 7.80 11.77 -5.50
CA GLU A 503 9.05 11.14 -5.12
C GLU A 503 9.55 11.64 -3.76
N PHE A 504 9.97 10.71 -2.90
CA PHE A 504 10.62 11.01 -1.63
C PHE A 504 11.85 10.11 -1.41
N THR A 505 12.77 10.56 -0.56
CA THR A 505 13.97 9.79 -0.16
C THR A 505 13.90 9.35 1.30
N ASP A 506 13.22 10.10 2.15
CA ASP A 506 13.05 9.77 3.56
C ASP A 506 12.07 8.58 3.72
N PRO A 507 12.52 7.42 4.22
CA PRO A 507 11.67 6.23 4.37
C PRO A 507 10.54 6.41 5.38
N ARG A 508 10.57 7.47 6.20
CA ARG A 508 9.49 7.84 7.12
C ARG A 508 8.35 8.58 6.44
N SER A 509 8.50 8.99 5.18
CA SER A 509 7.46 9.71 4.46
C SER A 509 6.18 8.88 4.40
N ILE A 510 5.08 9.48 4.84
CA ILE A 510 3.73 8.94 4.73
C ILE A 510 2.88 9.72 3.73
N GLY A 511 3.52 10.62 2.98
CA GLY A 511 2.89 11.45 1.97
C GLY A 511 2.02 12.57 2.56
N VAL A 512 0.99 12.93 1.81
CA VAL A 512 0.10 14.07 2.08
C VAL A 512 -1.33 13.58 2.34
N PRO A 513 -2.21 14.39 2.96
CA PRO A 513 -3.62 14.04 3.06
C PRO A 513 -4.21 13.71 1.69
N MET A 514 -4.96 12.61 1.64
CA MET A 514 -5.73 12.23 0.46
C MET A 514 -6.98 13.12 0.34
N ALA A 515 -7.58 13.17 -0.86
CA ALA A 515 -8.80 13.94 -1.10
C ALA A 515 -9.90 13.62 -0.08
N GLY A 516 -10.51 14.63 0.54
CA GLY A 516 -11.53 14.44 1.59
C GLY A 516 -11.00 14.07 2.99
N ALA A 517 -9.69 13.83 3.16
CA ALA A 517 -9.06 13.74 4.48
C ALA A 517 -8.75 15.13 5.03
N ASP A 518 -9.15 15.36 6.28
CA ASP A 518 -8.86 16.54 7.07
C ASP A 518 -7.98 16.12 8.24
N LEU A 519 -6.72 16.56 8.24
CA LEU A 519 -5.76 16.23 9.30
C LEU A 519 -5.63 17.41 10.27
N LEU A 520 -5.57 17.09 11.56
CA LEU A 520 -5.20 18.02 12.61
C LEU A 520 -3.93 17.53 13.27
N LEU A 521 -2.86 18.32 13.18
CA LEU A 521 -1.57 18.05 13.82
C LEU A 521 -1.52 18.83 15.14
N VAL A 522 -1.64 18.13 16.26
CA VAL A 522 -1.64 18.74 17.60
C VAL A 522 -0.23 18.66 18.18
N PRO A 523 0.40 19.78 18.60
CA PRO A 523 1.78 19.75 19.12
C PRO A 523 1.91 18.76 20.27
N ASP A 524 3.01 18.02 20.30
CA ASP A 524 3.34 17.17 21.44
C ASP A 524 3.93 18.00 22.61
N GLU A 525 4.21 17.35 23.74
CA GLU A 525 4.75 18.04 24.92
C GLU A 525 6.14 18.65 24.70
N ALA A 526 6.94 18.04 23.81
CA ALA A 526 8.30 18.48 23.51
C ALA A 526 8.34 19.63 22.48
N GLY A 527 7.28 19.77 21.67
CA GLY A 527 7.12 20.80 20.65
C GLY A 527 7.91 20.53 19.36
N ASP A 528 8.46 19.33 19.19
CA ASP A 528 9.23 18.93 18.00
C ASP A 528 8.50 17.91 17.11
N ALA A 529 7.37 17.37 17.57
CA ALA A 529 6.45 16.55 16.79
C ALA A 529 4.98 16.95 17.00
N TYR A 530 4.09 16.29 16.28
CA TYR A 530 2.65 16.45 16.40
C TYR A 530 1.95 15.10 16.56
N GLU A 531 0.95 15.00 17.43
CA GLU A 531 -0.06 13.96 17.36
C GLU A 531 -0.88 14.17 16.08
N LEU A 532 -0.94 13.14 15.23
CA LEU A 532 -1.82 13.14 14.06
C LEU A 532 -3.25 12.82 14.50
N ARG A 533 -4.21 13.65 14.14
CA ARG A 533 -5.64 13.34 14.24
C ARG A 533 -6.31 13.47 12.89
N VAL A 534 -7.34 12.66 12.65
CA VAL A 534 -7.93 12.53 11.30
C VAL A 534 -9.44 12.62 11.35
N ARG A 535 -10.02 13.35 10.41
CA ARG A 535 -11.45 13.39 10.14
C ARG A 535 -11.69 13.23 8.63
N GLY A 536 -12.78 12.58 8.26
CA GLY A 536 -13.17 12.42 6.86
C GLY A 536 -14.06 11.21 6.64
N PRO A 537 -14.53 10.99 5.41
CA PRO A 537 -15.46 9.91 5.08
C PRO A 537 -14.86 8.50 5.25
N MET A 538 -13.52 8.40 5.34
CA MET A 538 -12.80 7.15 5.56
C MET A 538 -12.69 6.75 7.04
N VAL A 539 -13.04 7.63 7.98
CA VAL A 539 -12.92 7.38 9.42
C VAL A 539 -14.09 6.54 9.93
N THR A 540 -13.77 5.55 10.76
CA THR A 540 -14.76 4.66 11.39
C THR A 540 -15.79 5.42 12.21
N PRO A 541 -17.06 4.99 12.27
CA PRO A 541 -18.02 5.51 13.25
C PRO A 541 -17.73 4.98 14.67
N GLY A 542 -16.81 4.03 14.84
CA GLY A 542 -16.36 3.54 16.13
C GLY A 542 -16.21 2.02 16.21
N TYR A 543 -16.27 1.53 17.44
CA TYR A 543 -16.06 0.12 17.75
C TYR A 543 -17.37 -0.61 18.06
N HIS A 544 -17.52 -1.81 17.49
CA HIS A 544 -18.68 -2.67 17.67
C HIS A 544 -18.92 -2.95 19.16
N ARG A 545 -20.12 -2.58 19.64
CA ARG A 545 -20.57 -2.78 21.04
C ARG A 545 -19.60 -2.23 22.09
N ARG A 546 -18.97 -1.08 21.79
CA ARG A 546 -18.01 -0.39 22.67
C ARG A 546 -18.17 1.13 22.67
N PRO A 547 -19.35 1.68 23.03
CA PRO A 547 -19.63 3.13 22.92
C PRO A 547 -18.68 4.01 23.76
N ALA A 548 -18.27 3.57 24.95
CA ALA A 548 -17.34 4.32 25.79
C ALA A 548 -15.94 4.44 25.16
N LEU A 549 -15.45 3.34 24.55
CA LEU A 549 -14.19 3.36 23.82
C LEU A 549 -14.31 4.23 22.56
N THR A 550 -15.43 4.14 21.84
CA THR A 550 -15.70 5.00 20.69
C THR A 550 -15.63 6.47 21.09
N ALA A 551 -16.36 6.90 22.12
CA ALA A 551 -16.35 8.29 22.57
C ALA A 551 -14.95 8.78 22.96
N ALA A 552 -14.16 7.94 23.64
CA ALA A 552 -12.79 8.28 24.04
C ALA A 552 -11.79 8.36 22.87
N SER A 553 -12.12 7.77 21.72
CA SER A 553 -11.26 7.76 20.53
C SER A 553 -11.39 9.01 19.66
N PHE A 554 -12.36 9.89 19.92
CA PHE A 554 -12.50 11.17 19.23
C PHE A 554 -12.20 12.32 20.18
N ASP A 555 -11.78 13.45 19.62
CA ASP A 555 -11.74 14.72 20.36
C ASP A 555 -13.05 15.49 20.21
N ASP A 556 -13.12 16.65 20.87
CA ASP A 556 -14.32 17.49 20.93
C ASP A 556 -14.71 18.09 19.57
N GLU A 557 -13.80 18.08 18.58
CA GLU A 557 -14.02 18.52 17.20
C GLU A 557 -14.38 17.36 16.24
N GLY A 558 -14.45 16.13 16.78
CA GLY A 558 -14.75 14.92 16.01
C GLY A 558 -13.58 14.39 15.19
N TYR A 559 -12.34 14.79 15.49
CA TYR A 559 -11.17 14.13 14.91
C TYR A 559 -10.86 12.84 15.67
N TYR A 560 -10.58 11.77 14.94
CA TYR A 560 -10.12 10.52 15.50
C TYR A 560 -8.68 10.67 16.00
N ARG A 561 -8.45 10.31 17.27
CA ARG A 561 -7.14 10.34 17.94
C ARG A 561 -6.34 9.11 17.55
N THR A 562 -5.33 9.29 16.70
CA THR A 562 -4.59 8.16 16.13
C THR A 562 -3.58 7.55 17.12
N GLY A 563 -3.07 8.37 18.05
CA GLY A 563 -1.93 8.00 18.90
C GLY A 563 -0.60 7.89 18.15
N ASP A 564 -0.55 8.30 16.89
CA ASP A 564 0.63 8.31 16.04
C ASP A 564 1.24 9.72 16.01
N ALA A 565 2.57 9.79 16.07
CA ALA A 565 3.34 11.02 16.03
C ALA A 565 3.90 11.27 14.63
N VAL A 566 3.86 12.52 14.17
CA VAL A 566 4.36 12.94 12.86
C VAL A 566 5.13 14.26 12.94
N GLN A 567 5.93 14.54 11.91
CA GLN A 567 6.52 15.85 11.65
C GLN A 567 6.19 16.29 10.23
N VAL A 568 6.04 17.59 10.01
CA VAL A 568 5.97 18.17 8.66
C VAL A 568 7.33 18.01 7.97
N ALA A 569 7.35 17.41 6.78
CA ALA A 569 8.60 17.13 6.06
C ALA A 569 9.35 18.42 5.70
N ALA A 570 8.62 19.43 5.23
CA ALA A 570 9.15 20.77 4.96
C ALA A 570 8.11 21.83 5.37
N PRO A 571 8.34 22.59 6.45
CA PRO A 571 7.37 23.60 6.91
C PRO A 571 7.00 24.67 5.87
N ALA A 572 7.89 24.92 4.90
CA ALA A 572 7.68 25.88 3.82
C ALA A 572 6.90 25.30 2.62
N ASP A 573 6.79 23.98 2.50
CA ASP A 573 6.08 23.32 1.40
C ASP A 573 5.26 22.11 1.90
N PRO A 574 3.95 22.27 2.13
CA PRO A 574 3.10 21.19 2.62
C PRO A 574 2.91 20.06 1.61
N ASN A 575 3.25 20.26 0.33
CA ASN A 575 3.16 19.22 -0.70
C ASN A 575 4.21 18.13 -0.56
N LEU A 576 5.25 18.36 0.26
CA LEU A 576 6.25 17.35 0.62
C LEU A 576 5.79 16.43 1.76
N GLY A 577 4.61 16.66 2.31
CA GLY A 577 3.93 15.72 3.19
C GLY A 577 4.46 15.66 4.61
N LEU A 578 4.22 14.51 5.23
CA LEU A 578 4.49 14.22 6.63
C LEU A 578 5.50 13.08 6.78
N LEU A 579 6.28 13.12 7.84
CA LEU A 579 7.22 12.09 8.26
C LEU A 579 6.68 11.42 9.53
N PHE A 580 6.55 10.10 9.50
CA PHE A 580 6.14 9.31 10.66
C PHE A 580 7.25 9.26 11.71
N ARG A 581 6.90 9.52 12.97
CA ARG A 581 7.82 9.57 14.11
C ARG A 581 7.67 8.41 15.09
N GLY A 582 6.54 7.71 15.06
CA GLY A 582 6.29 6.55 15.92
C GLY A 582 4.92 6.62 16.56
N ARG A 583 4.74 5.86 17.64
CA ARG A 583 3.52 5.85 18.45
C ARG A 583 3.78 6.53 19.78
N LEU A 584 2.93 7.49 20.13
CA LEU A 584 3.04 8.23 21.38
C LEU A 584 3.00 7.30 22.61
N ALA A 585 2.24 6.22 22.54
CA ALA A 585 2.11 5.26 23.64
C ALA A 585 3.35 4.36 23.87
N GLU A 586 4.35 4.43 22.99
CA GLU A 586 5.62 3.70 23.10
C GLU A 586 6.77 4.58 23.60
N ASP A 587 6.66 5.89 23.43
CA ASP A 587 7.72 6.84 23.81
C ASP A 587 7.86 6.95 25.33
N PHE A 588 9.08 7.19 25.80
CA PHE A 588 9.40 7.26 27.23
C PHE A 588 10.50 8.28 27.54
N LYS A 589 10.69 8.57 28.84
CA LYS A 589 11.77 9.44 29.33
C LYS A 589 12.87 8.60 29.99
N LEU A 590 14.12 8.98 29.76
CA LEU A 590 15.29 8.51 30.53
C LEU A 590 15.31 9.16 31.92
N SER A 591 16.13 8.64 32.84
CA SER A 591 16.38 9.23 34.16
C SER A 591 16.92 10.67 34.08
N THR A 592 17.60 11.00 32.98
CA THR A 592 18.12 12.34 32.65
C THR A 592 17.02 13.34 32.26
N GLY A 593 15.77 12.88 32.11
CA GLY A 593 14.66 13.66 31.57
C GLY A 593 14.64 13.74 30.03
N THR A 594 15.59 13.13 29.35
CA THR A 594 15.64 13.07 27.87
C THR A 594 14.48 12.23 27.33
N PHE A 595 13.71 12.78 26.40
CA PHE A 595 12.62 12.08 25.73
C PHE A 595 13.16 11.17 24.62
N VAL A 596 12.64 9.94 24.54
CA VAL A 596 13.06 8.93 23.57
C VAL A 596 11.87 8.60 22.67
N HIS A 597 11.99 8.97 21.40
CA HIS A 597 11.03 8.60 20.36
C HIS A 597 11.34 7.21 19.82
N VAL A 598 10.65 6.21 20.36
CA VAL A 598 11.02 4.81 20.15
C VAL A 598 10.93 4.39 18.69
N GLY A 599 9.92 4.86 17.96
CA GLY A 599 9.77 4.56 16.53
C GLY A 599 10.96 5.06 15.70
N ALA A 600 11.45 6.27 16.00
CA ALA A 600 12.62 6.85 15.34
C ALA A 600 13.90 6.07 15.68
N VAL A 601 14.13 5.75 16.96
CA VAL A 601 15.30 4.97 17.41
C VAL A 601 15.32 3.59 16.77
N ARG A 602 14.20 2.86 16.82
CA ARG A 602 14.07 1.53 16.22
C ARG A 602 14.36 1.56 14.72
N THR A 603 13.76 2.49 13.98
CA THR A 603 13.95 2.59 12.52
C THR A 603 15.41 2.91 12.17
N ALA A 604 16.03 3.84 12.91
CA ALA A 604 17.42 4.21 12.71
C ALA A 604 18.38 3.04 13.02
N LEU A 605 18.13 2.31 14.12
CA LEU A 605 18.88 1.12 14.51
C LEU A 605 18.84 0.04 13.42
N LEU A 606 17.64 -0.31 12.94
CA LEU A 606 17.48 -1.33 11.88
C LEU A 606 18.10 -0.90 10.54
N SER A 607 18.13 0.41 10.27
CA SER A 607 18.82 0.96 9.10
C SER A 607 20.34 0.89 9.21
N ALA A 608 20.88 1.11 10.42
CA ALA A 608 22.32 1.11 10.68
C ALA A 608 22.91 -0.30 10.84
N VAL A 609 22.13 -1.25 11.37
CA VAL A 609 22.57 -2.61 11.69
C VAL A 609 21.76 -3.62 10.86
N ALA A 610 22.14 -3.80 9.60
CA ALA A 610 21.38 -4.59 8.62
C ALA A 610 21.14 -6.06 8.99
N VAL A 611 21.96 -6.63 9.89
CA VAL A 611 21.76 -7.99 10.43
C VAL A 611 20.59 -8.10 11.41
N LEU A 612 20.00 -6.99 11.85
CA LEU A 612 18.81 -6.99 12.69
C LEU A 612 17.55 -7.05 11.83
N ALA A 613 16.66 -7.99 12.15
CA ALA A 613 15.32 -8.05 11.56
C ALA A 613 14.36 -7.10 12.26
N ASP A 614 14.44 -7.02 13.60
CA ASP A 614 13.60 -6.18 14.41
C ASP A 614 14.19 -5.93 15.81
N ALA A 615 13.70 -4.92 16.53
CA ALA A 615 14.13 -4.57 17.87
C ALA A 615 13.02 -3.95 18.74
N VAL A 616 13.15 -4.13 20.06
CA VAL A 616 12.37 -3.45 21.11
C VAL A 616 13.32 -2.54 21.88
N VAL A 617 12.98 -1.26 21.94
CA VAL A 617 13.79 -0.24 22.61
C VAL A 617 13.40 -0.18 24.09
N THR A 618 14.39 -0.07 24.95
CA THR A 618 14.23 0.06 26.40
C THR A 618 15.10 1.20 26.93
N GLY A 619 14.74 1.71 28.11
CA GLY A 619 15.42 2.84 28.75
C GLY A 619 14.54 3.68 29.65
N GLN A 620 13.25 3.36 29.77
CA GLN A 620 12.34 4.08 30.64
C GLN A 620 12.90 4.13 32.08
N ASP A 621 13.09 5.36 32.58
CA ASP A 621 13.64 5.65 33.90
C ASP A 621 15.07 5.08 34.12
N ARG A 622 15.84 4.87 33.04
CA ARG A 622 17.25 4.46 33.04
C ARG A 622 18.14 5.54 32.42
N ASP A 623 19.46 5.43 32.63
CA ASP A 623 20.44 6.43 32.17
C ASP A 623 20.73 6.39 30.66
N GLU A 624 20.46 5.25 30.01
CA GLU A 624 20.82 5.02 28.62
C GLU A 624 19.77 4.19 27.87
N VAL A 625 19.70 4.40 26.55
CA VAL A 625 18.85 3.62 25.65
C VAL A 625 19.54 2.29 25.33
N CYS A 626 18.82 1.18 25.49
CA CYS A 626 19.26 -0.14 25.07
C CYS A 626 18.20 -0.80 24.19
N ALA A 627 18.50 -1.96 23.60
CA ALA A 627 17.53 -2.71 22.84
C ALA A 627 17.63 -4.23 23.03
N LEU A 628 16.48 -4.89 22.99
CA LEU A 628 16.38 -6.32 22.72
C LEU A 628 16.14 -6.47 21.21
N ALA A 629 16.95 -7.24 20.49
CA ALA A 629 16.83 -7.37 19.03
C ALA A 629 16.83 -8.83 18.54
N TRP A 630 16.25 -9.05 17.36
CA TRP A 630 16.27 -10.33 16.64
C TRP A 630 17.05 -10.21 15.34
N LEU A 631 17.72 -11.30 14.94
CA LEU A 631 18.51 -11.34 13.71
C LEU A 631 17.64 -11.54 12.48
N ASN A 632 18.08 -10.95 11.36
CA ASN A 632 17.71 -11.38 10.03
C ASN A 632 18.59 -12.60 9.68
N PRO A 633 18.02 -13.82 9.58
CA PRO A 633 18.82 -15.03 9.37
C PRO A 633 19.63 -15.01 8.08
N ALA A 634 19.07 -14.44 7.00
CA ALA A 634 19.74 -14.38 5.71
C ALA A 634 20.95 -13.43 5.74
N GLU A 635 20.80 -12.24 6.34
CA GLU A 635 21.91 -11.30 6.47
C GLU A 635 22.96 -11.76 7.48
N ALA A 636 22.53 -12.41 8.58
CA ALA A 636 23.45 -13.01 9.55
C ALA A 636 24.27 -14.15 8.93
N ALA A 637 23.62 -15.07 8.21
CA ALA A 637 24.32 -16.15 7.51
C ALA A 637 25.23 -15.62 6.39
N ARG A 638 24.83 -14.57 5.68
CA ARG A 638 25.66 -13.90 4.65
C ARG A 638 26.89 -13.23 5.26
N LEU A 639 26.74 -12.58 6.41
CA LEU A 639 27.85 -11.96 7.13
C LEU A 639 28.87 -13.00 7.60
N LEU A 640 28.39 -14.09 8.22
CA LEU A 640 29.25 -15.08 8.88
C LEU A 640 29.73 -16.21 7.95
N GLY A 641 29.08 -16.41 6.80
CA GLY A 641 29.27 -17.60 5.95
C GLY A 641 28.80 -18.92 6.59
N ARG A 642 28.10 -18.84 7.73
CA ARG A 642 27.57 -19.96 8.52
C ARG A 642 26.42 -19.48 9.41
N GLU A 643 25.70 -20.41 10.02
CA GLU A 643 24.72 -20.07 11.05
C GLU A 643 25.41 -19.46 12.29
N PRO A 644 24.79 -18.44 12.92
CA PRO A 644 25.30 -17.85 14.15
C PRO A 644 25.22 -18.85 15.31
N THR A 645 26.12 -18.69 16.28
CA THR A 645 26.13 -19.50 17.52
C THR A 645 25.44 -18.76 18.67
N GLY A 646 24.71 -19.50 19.51
CA GLY A 646 23.94 -18.94 20.62
C GLY A 646 23.90 -19.86 21.84
N ALA A 647 23.61 -19.28 23.00
CA ALA A 647 23.48 -19.95 24.28
C ALA A 647 22.15 -19.56 24.94
N GLY A 648 21.28 -20.55 25.14
CA GLY A 648 19.95 -20.34 25.74
C GLY A 648 19.12 -19.33 24.94
N GLU A 649 18.75 -18.23 25.60
CA GLU A 649 17.87 -17.19 25.04
C GLU A 649 18.59 -16.15 24.18
N VAL A 650 19.92 -16.21 24.06
CA VAL A 650 20.72 -15.17 23.38
C VAL A 650 21.74 -15.73 22.39
N TRP A 651 21.98 -15.00 21.31
CA TRP A 651 23.10 -15.24 20.40
C TRP A 651 24.39 -14.75 21.04
N THR A 652 25.46 -15.53 20.94
CA THR A 652 26.75 -15.28 21.61
C THR A 652 27.92 -15.36 20.64
N ASP A 653 27.65 -15.27 19.34
CA ASP A 653 28.66 -15.38 18.30
C ASP A 653 29.64 -14.18 18.33
N PRO A 654 30.95 -14.39 18.50
CA PRO A 654 31.90 -13.30 18.67
C PRO A 654 31.99 -12.36 17.45
N GLU A 655 31.94 -12.91 16.23
CA GLU A 655 32.05 -12.14 15.00
C GLU A 655 30.82 -11.25 14.79
N LEU A 656 29.64 -11.80 15.08
CA LEU A 656 28.39 -11.05 15.09
C LEU A 656 28.39 -9.94 16.15
N ALA A 657 28.88 -10.23 17.35
CA ALA A 657 28.97 -9.26 18.44
C ALA A 657 29.89 -8.08 18.07
N VAL A 658 31.04 -8.36 17.47
CA VAL A 658 31.96 -7.30 16.97
C VAL A 658 31.28 -6.46 15.90
N HIS A 659 30.66 -7.09 14.90
CA HIS A 659 29.97 -6.37 13.83
C HIS A 659 28.87 -5.44 14.38
N VAL A 660 28.04 -5.95 15.28
CA VAL A 660 26.96 -5.16 15.88
C VAL A 660 27.54 -4.02 16.74
N ALA A 661 28.57 -4.28 17.55
CA ALA A 661 29.22 -3.26 18.37
C ALA A 661 29.82 -2.10 17.54
N GLU A 662 30.46 -2.41 16.41
CA GLU A 662 30.99 -1.42 15.47
C GLU A 662 29.88 -0.59 14.83
N ARG A 663 28.81 -1.22 14.36
CA ARG A 663 27.67 -0.51 13.77
C ARG A 663 26.96 0.38 14.78
N LEU A 664 26.82 -0.07 16.04
CA LEU A 664 26.26 0.75 17.12
C LEU A 664 27.14 1.97 17.41
N ARG A 665 28.48 1.82 17.42
CA ARG A 665 29.41 2.93 17.58
C ARG A 665 29.26 3.94 16.44
N ASP A 666 29.33 3.47 15.20
CA ASP A 666 29.27 4.34 14.01
C ASP A 666 27.94 5.10 13.95
N HIS A 667 26.83 4.42 14.26
CA HIS A 667 25.52 5.05 14.38
C HIS A 667 25.47 6.06 15.53
N GLY A 668 25.97 5.67 16.70
CA GLY A 668 25.98 6.49 17.91
C GLY A 668 26.81 7.76 17.79
N ALA A 669 27.84 7.78 16.94
CA ALA A 669 28.63 8.96 16.63
C ALA A 669 27.87 9.99 15.78
N ALA A 670 26.84 9.56 15.05
CA ALA A 670 26.04 10.40 14.15
C ALA A 670 24.76 10.95 14.79
N VAL A 671 24.43 10.55 16.03
CA VAL A 671 23.15 10.88 16.68
C VAL A 671 23.31 11.39 18.11
N GLY A 672 22.30 12.13 18.61
CA GLY A 672 22.25 12.59 19.99
C GLY A 672 22.01 11.45 21.00
N SER A 673 22.21 11.72 22.29
CA SER A 673 22.06 10.72 23.37
C SER A 673 20.69 10.06 23.41
N ALA A 674 19.62 10.79 23.07
CA ALA A 674 18.24 10.30 23.00
C ALA A 674 18.02 9.17 21.97
N ALA A 675 18.87 9.12 20.94
CA ALA A 675 18.77 8.15 19.84
C ALA A 675 19.91 7.12 19.83
N ARG A 676 20.89 7.28 20.73
CA ARG A 676 22.07 6.42 20.79
C ARG A 676 21.77 5.16 21.61
N VAL A 677 21.66 4.03 20.91
CA VAL A 677 21.54 2.71 21.54
C VAL A 677 22.91 2.25 22.05
N ALA A 678 23.07 2.22 23.37
CA ALA A 678 24.34 1.91 24.03
C ALA A 678 24.64 0.40 24.08
N ARG A 679 23.60 -0.41 24.29
CA ARG A 679 23.71 -1.87 24.45
C ARG A 679 22.58 -2.58 23.74
N VAL A 680 22.88 -3.75 23.18
CA VAL A 680 21.90 -4.63 22.52
C VAL A 680 22.06 -6.06 23.02
N LEU A 681 20.93 -6.74 23.23
CA LEU A 681 20.89 -8.18 23.48
C LEU A 681 20.23 -8.86 22.28
N LEU A 682 20.93 -9.80 21.66
CA LEU A 682 20.47 -10.52 20.47
C LEU A 682 19.73 -11.79 20.90
N MET A 683 18.42 -11.86 20.72
CA MET A 683 17.59 -12.97 21.18
C MET A 683 17.51 -14.13 20.18
N THR A 684 17.55 -15.35 20.68
CA THR A 684 17.35 -16.59 19.88
C THR A 684 15.87 -16.90 19.68
N ALA A 685 15.05 -16.73 20.73
CA ALA A 685 13.63 -17.02 20.69
C ALA A 685 12.83 -15.87 20.06
N PRO A 686 12.03 -16.12 19.01
CA PRO A 686 11.17 -15.10 18.41
C PRO A 686 10.10 -14.62 19.40
N PRO A 687 9.45 -13.47 19.14
CA PRO A 687 8.27 -13.03 19.89
C PRO A 687 7.15 -14.09 19.91
N GLY A 688 6.53 -14.35 21.06
CA GLY A 688 5.44 -15.30 21.21
C GLY A 688 4.05 -14.73 20.88
N LEU A 689 3.28 -15.41 19.99
CA LEU A 689 1.91 -15.02 19.63
C LEU A 689 0.93 -15.17 20.81
N ASP A 690 0.90 -16.34 21.46
CA ASP A 690 0.01 -16.59 22.61
C ASP A 690 0.42 -15.75 23.85
N ALA A 691 1.69 -15.34 23.92
CA ALA A 691 2.19 -14.41 24.94
C ALA A 691 1.85 -12.93 24.67
N GLY A 692 1.25 -12.64 23.49
CA GLY A 692 0.91 -11.29 23.06
C GLY A 692 2.11 -10.40 22.73
N GLU A 693 3.30 -10.97 22.60
CA GLU A 693 4.53 -10.24 22.25
C GLU A 693 4.58 -9.83 20.79
N VAL A 694 3.90 -10.58 19.92
CA VAL A 694 3.73 -10.23 18.51
C VAL A 694 2.27 -10.35 18.15
N THR A 695 1.82 -9.36 17.40
CA THR A 695 0.51 -9.40 16.78
C THR A 695 0.56 -10.37 15.62
N ASP A 696 -0.58 -10.87 15.22
CA ASP A 696 -0.76 -11.60 13.98
C ASP A 696 -0.40 -10.78 12.71
N LYS A 697 -0.05 -9.48 12.86
CA LYS A 697 0.42 -8.56 11.81
C LYS A 697 1.95 -8.61 11.67
N GLY A 698 2.63 -9.38 12.51
CA GLY A 698 4.08 -9.35 12.66
C GLY A 698 4.60 -8.14 13.45
N TYR A 699 3.74 -7.19 13.83
CA TYR A 699 4.15 -6.08 14.68
C TYR A 699 4.43 -6.58 16.10
N VAL A 700 5.66 -6.33 16.57
CA VAL A 700 6.12 -6.63 17.93
C VAL A 700 5.55 -5.62 18.91
N ASN A 701 4.82 -6.12 19.91
CA ASN A 701 4.26 -5.33 21.00
C ASN A 701 5.34 -5.08 22.06
N GLN A 702 5.96 -3.90 21.99
CA GLN A 702 7.08 -3.54 22.86
C GLN A 702 6.76 -3.68 24.34
N ARG A 703 5.61 -3.16 24.79
CA ARG A 703 5.19 -3.25 26.19
C ARG A 703 5.10 -4.71 26.66
N ARG A 704 4.54 -5.60 25.83
CA ARG A 704 4.42 -7.02 26.17
C ARG A 704 5.77 -7.73 26.16
N VAL A 705 6.65 -7.43 25.20
CA VAL A 705 8.02 -7.98 25.19
C VAL A 705 8.79 -7.53 26.42
N LEU A 706 8.81 -6.23 26.74
CA LEU A 706 9.52 -5.70 27.90
C LEU A 706 8.99 -6.29 29.21
N ALA A 707 7.67 -6.49 29.33
CA ALA A 707 7.07 -7.11 30.50
C ALA A 707 7.36 -8.61 30.61
N ASN A 708 7.18 -9.36 29.52
CA ASN A 708 7.36 -10.82 29.51
C ASN A 708 8.84 -11.22 29.57
N ARG A 709 9.75 -10.34 29.14
CA ARG A 709 11.21 -10.55 29.10
C ARG A 709 11.97 -9.58 29.99
N ALA A 710 11.36 -9.17 31.11
CA ALA A 710 11.96 -8.21 32.05
C ALA A 710 13.34 -8.66 32.55
N HIS A 711 13.55 -9.97 32.73
CA HIS A 711 14.85 -10.53 33.12
C HIS A 711 15.97 -10.29 32.10
N LEU A 712 15.63 -10.20 30.81
CA LEU A 712 16.60 -9.84 29.75
C LEU A 712 16.89 -8.34 29.73
N VAL A 713 15.89 -7.51 30.07
CA VAL A 713 16.09 -6.06 30.25
C VAL A 713 17.02 -5.81 31.44
N ASP A 714 16.83 -6.51 32.56
CA ASP A 714 17.71 -6.38 33.71
C ASP A 714 19.16 -6.77 33.40
N ARG A 715 19.36 -7.78 32.53
CA ARG A 715 20.70 -8.15 32.04
C ARG A 715 21.38 -7.05 31.22
N LEU A 716 20.63 -6.30 30.39
CA LEU A 716 21.16 -5.16 29.63
C LEU A 716 21.73 -4.08 30.56
N TYR A 717 21.01 -3.78 31.65
CA TYR A 717 21.33 -2.71 32.59
C TYR A 717 22.16 -3.15 33.80
N ALA A 718 22.62 -4.41 33.84
CA ALA A 718 23.57 -4.84 34.86
C ALA A 718 24.89 -4.07 34.74
N ASP A 719 25.59 -3.92 35.87
CA ASP A 719 26.93 -3.36 35.92
C ASP A 719 27.87 -4.33 36.66
N PRO A 720 28.83 -5.00 35.95
CA PRO A 720 29.05 -4.92 34.50
C PRO A 720 27.88 -5.52 33.69
N PRO A 721 27.76 -5.22 32.38
CA PRO A 721 26.73 -5.80 31.51
C PRO A 721 26.72 -7.33 31.61
N GLY A 722 25.53 -7.93 31.63
CA GLY A 722 25.41 -9.38 31.74
C GLY A 722 25.94 -10.12 30.51
N ASP A 723 26.17 -11.43 30.66
CA ASP A 723 26.70 -12.28 29.57
C ASP A 723 25.89 -12.13 28.27
N GLY A 724 26.59 -12.05 27.13
CA GLY A 724 25.98 -11.94 25.80
C GLY A 724 25.43 -10.56 25.44
N VAL A 725 25.53 -9.56 26.34
CA VAL A 725 25.23 -8.16 25.99
C VAL A 725 26.31 -7.60 25.06
N VAL A 726 25.88 -7.11 23.90
CA VAL A 726 26.75 -6.39 22.96
C VAL A 726 26.74 -4.91 23.33
N VAL A 727 27.91 -4.36 23.62
CA VAL A 727 28.10 -2.93 23.96
C VAL A 727 28.70 -2.23 22.75
N ALA A 728 28.25 -1.00 22.47
CA ALA A 728 28.86 -0.18 21.42
C ALA A 728 30.38 -0.08 21.60
N ALA A 729 31.14 -0.31 20.53
CA ALA A 729 32.60 -0.28 20.59
C ALA A 729 33.08 1.14 21.01
N PRO A 730 34.14 1.27 21.84
CA PRO A 730 34.67 2.59 22.19
C PRO A 730 35.17 3.33 20.94
N LEU A 731 35.01 4.65 20.91
CA LEU A 731 35.65 5.50 19.91
C LEU A 731 37.16 5.43 20.13
N GLU A 732 37.91 4.87 19.19
CA GLU A 732 39.36 4.99 19.21
C GLU A 732 39.71 6.47 19.17
N ARG A 733 40.32 6.98 20.25
CA ARG A 733 40.94 8.30 20.22
C ARG A 733 42.12 8.18 19.28
N GLY A 734 42.01 8.74 18.07
CA GLY A 734 43.11 8.77 17.12
C GLY A 734 44.40 9.22 17.81
N ALA A 735 45.45 8.40 17.67
CA ALA A 735 46.81 8.73 18.07
C ALA A 735 47.44 9.70 17.07
#